data_AF-A0A933V999-F1
#
_entry.id   AF-A0A933V999-F1
#
_cell.length_a   1.000
_cell.length_b   1.000
_cell.length_c   1.000
_cell.angle_alpha   90.00
_cell.angle_beta   90.00
_cell.angle_gamma   90.00
#
_symmetry.space_group_name_H-M   'P 1'
#
loop_
_entity.id
_entity.type
_entity.pdbx_description
1 polymer ?
#
loop_
_entity_poly.entity_id
_entity_poly.type
_entity_poly.pdbx_seq_one_letter_code
_entity_poly.pdbx_strand_id
1 'polypeptide(L)'
;MSSFRRLTPLVSLLFLLVACGGGGGGGGGGGGGGGGGGGVSGPSLSLSTNRIVFSALSAGAYVAPQTITATVTGVTGGTVYIGILSSGPAVQSISDITVTSATTAQATIYPASSATLGIGSHSSEITVIACLNDPTCATGQLNGSPQVVHVTYAVGGILAAPSAVNLSAVEGASPAAVDVGVTAQSSTGALSTSVAYTGSASGWLTVSPSASASLPATLRLIAAPLPAGHYSAVVTLTSGGNSLPLPVNYTVNPSLSLSAAALSFAAKSGQAELPTAQHIDVGSANVPTTYTTGVAYGAGASGWLDVSGSTAPGALSVTPNTTNLAPGATYTARVSLAPAGGGSPAGFDVSYTLGSSTLTVTPSPLSFAIDGASTATDAFLKRSIVTGDTGAPLNWTATASVPWLSVTPSGVSGDTATVTLATAALKPLSAGTSNGSINFTFSGSGVSATTMTVPVSLNLNLPKIDYVAPYVAVANRADNVILRGSGFNGLAGKAISFGSTAVTSYAVVSDSEIRITHPALAAGSYPMHIGDGSSIDVSSATLVAVSPPTFAGATLAYPSSAAKQPLQLVYDSERRALLVAVAYPEAGYGGDIIRYTYDGTAWSATPTSQYVPAFRDIGLATDGSKLIAISDCAATPFDPVLLTAGTPASLDCANRPYVYLAHVAMTNNGLMLVTTGYRGSGDTQVYGYSLRSGTLVSSIGSYPTNLLYFGFPGASLDGSRAVMVEGSLSPAPPIVQYDASSGSLSAVNVSLNQDHINPPLLDRSGSKVILNGHLVYDGNYNQIGDLPCTTSAYSAYYGMHTYAAIAPDGTRAYCYTAGTPVLHTYDLTATPVAGMFPEIGTGTDLVGNPGVAAAGSVRTTRILVSPDGGTLFIAGPTAIVVQPAP
;
A
#
# COMPACT_ATOMS: atom_id res chain seq x y z
N MET A 1 -38.72 71.00 -43.47
CA MET A 1 -39.21 70.70 -44.84
C MET A 1 -39.34 72.02 -45.57
N SER A 2 -38.54 72.25 -46.61
CA SER A 2 -38.56 73.48 -47.41
C SER A 2 -39.07 73.13 -48.81
N SER A 3 -40.33 73.48 -49.11
CA SER A 3 -40.94 73.24 -50.42
C SER A 3 -41.04 74.55 -51.21
N PHE A 4 -40.14 74.75 -52.17
CA PHE A 4 -40.34 75.67 -53.30
C PHE A 4 -40.59 74.81 -54.54
N ARG A 5 -41.71 75.02 -55.23
CA ARG A 5 -42.01 74.32 -56.50
C ARG A 5 -42.02 75.29 -57.67
N ARG A 6 -41.04 75.10 -58.57
CA ARG A 6 -40.99 75.63 -59.94
C ARG A 6 -41.82 74.73 -60.86
N LEU A 7 -42.49 75.30 -61.87
CA LEU A 7 -42.59 74.61 -63.16
C LEU A 7 -41.12 74.36 -63.62
N THR A 8 -40.78 73.08 -63.71
CA THR A 8 -39.48 72.34 -63.87
C THR A 8 -38.46 72.89 -64.90
N PRO A 9 -37.16 72.44 -64.99
CA PRO A 9 -36.46 71.31 -64.31
C PRO A 9 -35.01 71.59 -63.73
N LEU A 10 -34.61 70.72 -62.77
CA LEU A 10 -33.31 70.05 -62.46
C LEU A 10 -31.93 70.74 -62.25
N VAL A 11 -31.19 70.20 -61.24
CA VAL A 11 -29.72 70.18 -60.92
C VAL A 11 -29.17 71.38 -60.10
N SER A 12 -28.24 71.31 -59.14
CA SER A 12 -27.68 70.39 -58.12
C SER A 12 -26.45 71.12 -57.51
N LEU A 13 -26.12 70.97 -56.20
CA LEU A 13 -24.79 70.99 -55.50
C LEU A 13 -24.64 71.81 -54.17
N LEU A 14 -24.22 71.08 -53.10
CA LEU A 14 -23.10 71.24 -52.10
C LEU A 14 -22.67 72.65 -51.57
N PHE A 15 -22.11 72.91 -50.36
CA PHE A 15 -21.59 72.18 -49.14
C PHE A 15 -21.30 73.21 -47.99
N LEU A 16 -21.31 72.77 -46.70
CA LEU A 16 -20.54 73.16 -45.44
C LEU A 16 -20.30 74.66 -45.05
N LEU A 17 -20.10 75.18 -43.81
CA LEU A 17 -19.58 74.81 -42.45
C LEU A 17 -20.13 75.86 -41.40
N VAL A 18 -20.58 75.57 -40.17
CA VAL A 18 -19.94 75.44 -38.82
C VAL A 18 -19.83 76.72 -37.92
N ALA A 19 -20.28 76.55 -36.64
CA ALA A 19 -19.83 77.15 -35.34
C ALA A 19 -20.01 78.67 -35.07
N CYS A 20 -20.07 79.21 -33.83
CA CYS A 20 -20.17 78.78 -32.42
C CYS A 20 -20.36 80.08 -31.58
N GLY A 21 -20.71 79.99 -30.29
CA GLY A 21 -20.80 81.13 -29.37
C GLY A 21 -19.48 81.51 -28.65
N GLY A 22 -19.39 82.78 -28.24
CA GLY A 22 -19.10 83.21 -26.86
C GLY A 22 -17.66 83.56 -26.41
N GLY A 23 -17.36 84.86 -26.27
CA GLY A 23 -16.33 85.38 -25.34
C GLY A 23 -15.88 86.86 -25.50
N GLY A 24 -16.43 87.78 -24.68
CA GLY A 24 -15.68 88.87 -23.99
C GLY A 24 -15.52 90.30 -24.57
N GLY A 25 -16.24 91.28 -23.96
CA GLY A 25 -15.89 92.70 -23.70
C GLY A 25 -15.83 93.70 -24.88
N GLY A 26 -16.26 94.97 -24.85
CA GLY A 26 -16.86 95.86 -23.85
C GLY A 26 -16.87 97.30 -24.42
N GLY A 27 -17.89 98.10 -24.10
CA GLY A 27 -17.83 99.58 -24.08
C GLY A 27 -18.35 100.38 -25.29
N GLY A 28 -19.41 101.17 -25.05
CA GLY A 28 -19.43 102.59 -25.47
C GLY A 28 -20.44 103.06 -26.52
N GLY A 29 -21.62 103.52 -26.05
CA GLY A 29 -22.09 104.91 -26.29
C GLY A 29 -22.85 105.28 -27.56
N GLY A 30 -24.15 105.59 -27.38
CA GLY A 30 -24.95 106.65 -28.09
C GLY A 30 -25.23 106.44 -29.59
N GLY A 31 -26.40 106.69 -30.15
CA GLY A 31 -27.63 107.35 -29.73
C GLY A 31 -28.33 107.85 -31.01
N GLY A 32 -29.66 107.80 -31.04
CA GLY A 32 -30.49 108.75 -31.80
C GLY A 32 -30.95 108.42 -33.22
N GLY A 33 -32.28 108.45 -33.40
CA GLY A 33 -33.03 108.90 -34.60
C GLY A 33 -33.03 107.95 -35.79
N GLY A 34 -34.12 107.72 -36.52
CA GLY A 34 -35.36 108.47 -36.72
C GLY A 34 -35.69 108.49 -38.23
N GLY A 35 -36.98 108.37 -38.58
CA GLY A 35 -37.50 108.54 -39.95
C GLY A 35 -37.69 107.20 -40.69
N GLY A 36 -38.88 106.78 -41.15
CA GLY A 36 -40.07 107.52 -41.53
C GLY A 36 -40.06 107.79 -43.04
N GLY A 37 -40.87 107.07 -43.81
CA GLY A 37 -41.19 107.49 -45.19
C GLY A 37 -41.68 106.39 -46.14
N GLY A 38 -42.95 106.53 -46.54
CA GLY A 38 -43.36 106.34 -47.94
C GLY A 38 -43.84 104.95 -48.37
N GLY A 39 -45.14 104.69 -48.21
CA GLY A 39 -45.82 103.59 -48.86
C GLY A 39 -45.85 103.74 -50.38
N VAL A 40 -45.35 102.74 -51.08
CA VAL A 40 -45.47 102.54 -52.53
C VAL A 40 -46.34 101.31 -52.74
N SER A 41 -47.47 101.49 -53.43
CA SER A 41 -48.41 100.45 -53.82
C SER A 41 -47.76 99.50 -54.84
N GLY A 42 -47.20 98.40 -54.32
CA GLY A 42 -46.68 97.26 -55.08
C GLY A 42 -47.18 95.94 -54.49
N PRO A 43 -46.93 94.80 -55.15
CA PRO A 43 -47.44 93.51 -54.72
C PRO A 43 -46.96 93.09 -53.32
N SER A 44 -47.85 92.56 -52.48
CA SER A 44 -47.60 92.27 -51.06
C SER A 44 -48.13 90.91 -50.59
N LEU A 45 -47.46 90.30 -49.60
CA LEU A 45 -47.85 89.07 -48.90
C LEU A 45 -48.37 89.37 -47.49
N SER A 46 -49.48 88.73 -47.11
CA SER A 46 -50.01 88.70 -45.74
C SER A 46 -50.39 87.28 -45.33
N LEU A 47 -50.25 86.95 -44.04
CA LEU A 47 -50.70 85.68 -43.47
C LEU A 47 -51.89 85.89 -42.54
N SER A 48 -52.73 84.86 -42.39
CA SER A 48 -53.87 84.86 -41.48
C SER A 48 -53.46 84.96 -40.00
N THR A 49 -52.23 84.58 -39.66
CA THR A 49 -51.67 84.69 -38.31
C THR A 49 -50.14 84.68 -38.36
N ASN A 50 -49.50 85.27 -37.35
CA ASN A 50 -48.06 85.16 -37.07
C ASN A 50 -47.76 84.29 -35.83
N ARG A 51 -48.77 83.58 -35.28
CA ARG A 51 -48.63 82.70 -34.12
C ARG A 51 -49.54 81.47 -34.20
N ILE A 52 -49.00 80.31 -33.80
CA ILE A 52 -49.72 79.04 -33.60
C ILE A 52 -49.40 78.51 -32.20
N VAL A 53 -50.41 78.00 -31.50
CA VAL A 53 -50.22 77.39 -30.17
C VAL A 53 -50.81 76.00 -30.16
N PHE A 54 -50.00 75.03 -29.77
CA PHE A 54 -50.40 73.65 -29.48
C PHE A 54 -50.31 73.37 -27.98
N SER A 55 -51.17 72.51 -27.45
CA SER A 55 -51.15 72.09 -26.05
C SER A 55 -51.58 70.64 -25.92
N ALA A 56 -50.82 69.84 -25.17
CA ALA A 56 -51.12 68.47 -24.80
C ALA A 56 -51.18 68.37 -23.27
N LEU A 57 -52.22 67.72 -22.72
CA LEU A 57 -52.39 67.56 -21.27
C LEU A 57 -51.37 66.61 -20.64
N SER A 58 -50.85 65.68 -21.45
CA SER A 58 -49.89 64.65 -21.06
C SER A 58 -49.00 64.28 -22.24
N ALA A 59 -47.83 63.69 -21.95
CA ALA A 59 -47.03 63.04 -22.98
C ALA A 59 -47.84 61.88 -23.62
N GLY A 60 -48.02 61.92 -24.94
CA GLY A 60 -48.80 60.93 -25.71
C GLY A 60 -50.23 61.36 -26.04
N ALA A 61 -50.72 62.51 -25.55
CA ALA A 61 -52.00 63.05 -25.97
C ALA A 61 -51.99 63.54 -27.43
N TYR A 62 -53.06 63.24 -28.17
CA TYR A 62 -53.26 63.69 -29.56
C TYR A 62 -53.59 65.19 -29.61
N VAL A 63 -52.96 65.92 -30.55
CA VAL A 63 -53.20 67.34 -30.79
C VAL A 63 -53.52 67.58 -32.26
N ALA A 64 -54.63 68.27 -32.51
CA ALA A 64 -55.13 68.52 -33.85
C ALA A 64 -54.25 69.53 -34.63
N PRO A 65 -53.98 69.32 -35.94
CA PRO A 65 -53.28 70.26 -36.81
C PRO A 65 -54.03 71.59 -37.01
N GLN A 66 -53.31 72.68 -37.34
CA GLN A 66 -53.90 74.01 -37.58
C GLN A 66 -53.52 74.55 -38.96
N THR A 67 -54.46 75.19 -39.67
CA THR A 67 -54.24 75.72 -41.04
C THR A 67 -53.97 77.22 -41.05
N ILE A 68 -53.00 77.65 -41.85
CA ILE A 68 -52.72 79.07 -42.13
C ILE A 68 -53.05 79.40 -43.58
N THR A 69 -53.55 80.62 -43.80
CA THR A 69 -53.87 81.15 -45.14
C THR A 69 -52.90 82.28 -45.47
N ALA A 70 -52.29 82.22 -46.64
CA ALA A 70 -51.50 83.28 -47.24
C ALA A 70 -52.31 84.01 -48.31
N THR A 71 -52.31 85.33 -48.28
CA THR A 71 -52.99 86.20 -49.26
C THR A 71 -51.97 87.12 -49.90
N VAL A 72 -51.94 87.13 -51.24
CA VAL A 72 -51.06 87.96 -52.05
C VAL A 72 -51.90 88.96 -52.84
N THR A 73 -51.62 90.26 -52.68
CA THR A 73 -52.35 91.36 -53.33
C THR A 73 -51.43 92.19 -54.21
N GLY A 74 -51.99 92.92 -55.18
CA GLY A 74 -51.24 93.88 -56.01
C GLY A 74 -50.42 93.29 -57.17
N VAL A 75 -50.59 92.00 -57.50
CA VAL A 75 -49.98 91.35 -58.67
C VAL A 75 -50.94 91.40 -59.86
N THR A 76 -50.63 92.18 -60.90
CA THR A 76 -51.46 92.31 -62.13
C THR A 76 -50.98 91.44 -63.30
N GLY A 77 -49.86 90.72 -63.15
CA GLY A 77 -49.34 89.73 -64.09
C GLY A 77 -48.07 89.04 -63.59
N GLY A 78 -47.81 87.80 -64.02
CA GLY A 78 -46.68 86.96 -63.59
C GLY A 78 -47.06 85.79 -62.67
N THR A 79 -46.08 84.97 -62.29
CA THR A 79 -46.22 83.78 -61.43
C THR A 79 -45.68 84.08 -60.03
N VAL A 80 -46.49 83.88 -58.99
CA VAL A 80 -46.04 83.99 -57.59
C VAL A 80 -45.50 82.65 -57.11
N TYR A 81 -44.31 82.65 -56.52
CA TYR A 81 -43.72 81.50 -55.84
C TYR A 81 -43.75 81.69 -54.34
N ILE A 82 -44.27 80.70 -53.60
CA ILE A 82 -44.30 80.68 -52.14
C ILE A 82 -43.35 79.58 -51.66
N GLY A 83 -42.51 79.92 -50.69
CA GLY A 83 -41.69 78.98 -49.94
C GLY A 83 -42.03 79.02 -48.46
N ILE A 84 -42.09 77.83 -47.84
CA ILE A 84 -42.30 77.68 -46.40
C ILE A 84 -41.09 76.94 -45.83
N LEU A 85 -40.45 77.52 -44.81
CA LEU A 85 -39.37 76.91 -44.04
C LEU A 85 -39.82 76.75 -42.60
N SER A 86 -39.61 75.58 -41.99
CA SER A 86 -39.88 75.35 -40.57
C SER A 86 -38.61 74.89 -39.84
N SER A 87 -38.36 75.47 -38.66
CA SER A 87 -37.24 75.19 -37.78
C SER A 87 -37.72 74.97 -36.34
N GLY A 88 -37.16 73.99 -35.62
CA GLY A 88 -37.49 73.67 -34.22
C GLY A 88 -38.41 72.44 -34.05
N PRO A 89 -38.47 71.86 -32.84
CA PRO A 89 -39.08 70.54 -32.59
C PRO A 89 -40.61 70.49 -32.49
N ALA A 90 -41.31 71.62 -32.31
CA ALA A 90 -42.76 71.63 -32.06
C ALA A 90 -43.63 71.26 -33.28
N VAL A 91 -43.10 71.39 -34.50
CA VAL A 91 -43.79 71.09 -35.77
C VAL A 91 -43.21 69.83 -36.40
N GLN A 92 -44.06 68.86 -36.72
CA GLN A 92 -43.65 67.62 -37.39
C GLN A 92 -43.53 67.81 -38.91
N SER A 93 -44.57 68.40 -39.50
CA SER A 93 -44.70 68.56 -40.93
C SER A 93 -45.68 69.68 -41.26
N ILE A 94 -45.58 70.16 -42.48
CA ILE A 94 -46.50 71.15 -43.05
C ILE A 94 -47.02 70.55 -44.35
N SER A 95 -48.33 70.62 -44.59
CA SER A 95 -48.92 70.11 -45.82
C SER A 95 -48.39 70.86 -47.05
N ASP A 96 -48.57 70.28 -48.23
CA ASP A 96 -48.39 71.03 -49.47
C ASP A 96 -49.31 72.26 -49.50
N ILE A 97 -48.83 73.32 -50.15
CA ILE A 97 -49.56 74.59 -50.31
C ILE A 97 -50.68 74.38 -51.33
N THR A 98 -51.92 74.60 -50.92
CA THR A 98 -53.10 74.49 -51.79
C THR A 98 -53.58 75.88 -52.16
N VAL A 99 -53.55 76.22 -53.44
CA VAL A 99 -54.07 77.51 -53.95
C VAL A 99 -55.60 77.47 -53.92
N THR A 100 -56.20 78.36 -53.14
CA THR A 100 -57.66 78.42 -52.92
C THR A 100 -58.36 79.44 -53.82
N SER A 101 -57.64 80.45 -54.31
CA SER A 101 -58.12 81.41 -55.31
C SER A 101 -56.95 82.03 -56.07
N ALA A 102 -57.23 82.93 -57.02
CA ALA A 102 -56.18 83.67 -57.75
C ALA A 102 -55.21 84.46 -56.83
N THR A 103 -55.60 84.76 -55.59
CA THR A 103 -54.81 85.57 -54.65
C THR A 103 -54.58 84.93 -53.28
N THR A 104 -55.08 83.70 -53.04
CA THR A 104 -54.98 83.05 -51.72
C THR A 104 -54.55 81.58 -51.80
N ALA A 105 -53.77 81.14 -50.82
CA ALA A 105 -53.36 79.74 -50.66
C ALA A 105 -53.33 79.33 -49.17
N GLN A 106 -53.48 78.04 -48.89
CA GLN A 106 -53.50 77.48 -47.53
C GLN A 106 -52.47 76.37 -47.35
N ALA A 107 -51.96 76.24 -46.11
CA ALA A 107 -51.15 75.11 -45.67
C ALA A 107 -51.51 74.72 -44.22
N THR A 108 -51.54 73.42 -43.93
CA THR A 108 -51.87 72.85 -42.62
C THR A 108 -50.59 72.45 -41.88
N ILE A 109 -50.44 72.93 -40.64
CA ILE A 109 -49.30 72.70 -39.76
C ILE A 109 -49.64 71.55 -38.81
N TYR A 110 -48.87 70.47 -38.86
CA TYR A 110 -49.01 69.30 -38.00
C TYR A 110 -48.01 69.38 -36.82
N PRO A 111 -48.48 69.34 -35.55
CA PRO A 111 -47.58 69.33 -34.39
C PRO A 111 -46.81 68.02 -34.26
N ALA A 112 -45.62 68.06 -33.65
CA ALA A 112 -44.88 66.85 -33.27
C ALA A 112 -45.62 66.00 -32.22
N SER A 113 -45.28 64.70 -32.10
CA SER A 113 -45.92 63.86 -31.08
C SER A 113 -45.51 64.31 -29.68
N SER A 114 -46.50 64.51 -28.80
CA SER A 114 -46.27 64.88 -27.39
C SER A 114 -45.53 63.78 -26.62
N ALA A 115 -45.60 62.51 -27.04
CA ALA A 115 -44.84 61.41 -26.44
C ALA A 115 -43.34 61.53 -26.69
N THR A 116 -42.94 61.96 -27.90
CA THR A 116 -41.53 62.11 -28.29
C THR A 116 -40.94 63.45 -27.85
N LEU A 117 -41.75 64.49 -27.77
CA LEU A 117 -41.33 65.79 -27.24
C LEU A 117 -41.03 65.74 -25.73
N GLY A 118 -41.75 64.89 -25.00
CA GLY A 118 -41.68 64.84 -23.55
C GLY A 118 -42.35 66.05 -22.88
N ILE A 119 -42.57 65.93 -21.56
CA ILE A 119 -43.17 66.98 -20.73
C ILE A 119 -42.30 68.23 -20.79
N GLY A 120 -42.87 69.40 -21.09
CA GLY A 120 -42.12 70.64 -21.27
C GLY A 120 -42.76 71.64 -22.22
N SER A 121 -42.11 72.80 -22.40
CA SER A 121 -42.47 73.77 -23.43
C SER A 121 -41.48 73.70 -24.59
N HIS A 122 -42.01 73.54 -25.79
CA HIS A 122 -41.26 73.37 -27.03
C HIS A 122 -41.69 74.44 -28.03
N SER A 123 -40.80 74.89 -28.92
CA SER A 123 -41.12 75.93 -29.90
C SER A 123 -40.54 75.64 -31.29
N SER A 124 -41.23 76.10 -32.32
CA SER A 124 -40.75 76.12 -33.71
C SER A 124 -41.04 77.49 -34.34
N GLU A 125 -40.31 77.85 -35.38
CA GLU A 125 -40.59 79.00 -36.23
C GLU A 125 -40.90 78.52 -37.66
N ILE A 126 -41.90 79.14 -38.29
CA ILE A 126 -42.26 78.90 -39.69
C ILE A 126 -42.10 80.21 -40.46
N THR A 127 -41.15 80.27 -41.39
CA THR A 127 -40.92 81.43 -42.26
C THR A 127 -41.60 81.21 -43.61
N VAL A 128 -42.49 82.11 -44.00
CA VAL A 128 -43.16 82.11 -45.30
C VAL A 128 -42.60 83.24 -46.15
N ILE A 129 -42.10 82.89 -47.33
CA ILE A 129 -41.56 83.83 -48.30
C ILE A 129 -42.34 83.75 -49.60
N ALA A 130 -42.59 84.90 -50.23
CA ALA A 130 -43.27 84.99 -51.52
C ALA A 130 -42.55 85.96 -52.46
N CYS A 131 -42.38 85.56 -53.72
CA CYS A 131 -41.66 86.34 -54.73
C CYS A 131 -42.35 86.22 -56.10
N LEU A 132 -42.15 87.23 -56.95
CA LEU A 132 -42.81 87.32 -58.26
C LEU A 132 -41.84 86.93 -59.38
N ASN A 133 -42.24 85.99 -60.23
CA ASN A 133 -41.51 85.45 -61.38
C ASN A 133 -40.14 84.82 -61.07
N ASP A 134 -39.67 84.90 -59.83
CA ASP A 134 -38.46 84.25 -59.35
C ASP A 134 -38.77 83.21 -58.26
N PRO A 135 -38.63 81.92 -58.56
CA PRO A 135 -38.84 80.82 -57.64
C PRO A 135 -37.69 80.59 -56.66
N THR A 136 -36.57 81.26 -56.84
CA THR A 136 -35.48 81.30 -55.85
C THR A 136 -35.59 82.49 -54.92
N CYS A 137 -36.51 83.42 -55.18
CA CYS A 137 -36.65 84.66 -54.41
C CYS A 137 -35.40 85.56 -54.38
N ALA A 138 -34.45 85.34 -55.29
CA ALA A 138 -33.18 86.05 -55.37
C ALA A 138 -33.31 87.44 -55.99
N THR A 139 -34.27 87.66 -56.88
CA THR A 139 -34.56 88.97 -57.51
C THR A 139 -35.30 89.95 -56.59
N GLY A 140 -35.63 89.52 -55.38
CA GLY A 140 -36.36 90.30 -54.37
C GLY A 140 -37.67 89.65 -53.96
N GLN A 141 -38.08 89.90 -52.72
CA GLN A 141 -39.33 89.38 -52.16
C GLN A 141 -40.47 90.37 -52.35
N LEU A 142 -41.71 89.86 -52.32
CA LEU A 142 -42.90 90.71 -52.24
C LEU A 142 -42.87 91.55 -50.96
N ASN A 143 -43.53 92.70 -50.98
CA ASN A 143 -43.62 93.53 -49.79
C ASN A 143 -44.36 92.76 -48.67
N GLY A 144 -43.83 92.81 -47.45
CA GLY A 144 -44.35 91.99 -46.35
C GLY A 144 -43.85 90.55 -46.34
N SER A 145 -42.99 90.12 -47.27
CA SER A 145 -42.21 88.87 -47.20
C SER A 145 -40.76 89.16 -46.76
N PRO A 146 -40.13 88.38 -45.85
CA PRO A 146 -40.66 87.18 -45.19
C PRO A 146 -41.66 87.50 -44.07
N GLN A 147 -42.67 86.64 -43.90
CA GLN A 147 -43.51 86.58 -42.69
C GLN A 147 -43.05 85.41 -41.81
N VAL A 148 -43.03 85.58 -40.49
CA VAL A 148 -42.68 84.51 -39.53
C VAL A 148 -43.88 84.18 -38.66
N VAL A 149 -44.18 82.89 -38.54
CA VAL A 149 -45.18 82.32 -37.63
C VAL A 149 -44.45 81.61 -36.49
N HIS A 150 -44.65 82.08 -35.26
CA HIS A 150 -44.08 81.43 -34.07
C HIS A 150 -45.02 80.34 -33.56
N VAL A 151 -44.52 79.11 -33.45
CA VAL A 151 -45.24 77.95 -32.94
C VAL A 151 -44.76 77.62 -31.54
N THR A 152 -45.66 77.61 -30.56
CA THR A 152 -45.36 77.15 -29.20
C THR A 152 -46.19 75.92 -28.86
N TYR A 153 -45.58 74.91 -28.25
CA TYR A 153 -46.22 73.66 -27.86
C TYR A 153 -45.89 73.30 -26.41
N ALA A 154 -46.88 73.35 -25.53
CA ALA A 154 -46.75 72.91 -24.14
C ALA A 154 -47.28 71.47 -23.96
N VAL A 155 -46.47 70.58 -23.40
CA VAL A 155 -46.85 69.21 -23.00
C VAL A 155 -46.87 69.13 -21.47
N GLY A 156 -48.02 68.80 -20.89
CA GLY A 156 -48.20 68.69 -19.45
C GLY A 156 -47.76 67.34 -18.87
N GLY A 157 -47.61 67.29 -17.53
CA GLY A 157 -47.29 66.06 -16.78
C GLY A 157 -46.76 66.33 -15.37
N ILE A 158 -46.45 65.26 -14.62
CA ILE A 158 -45.93 65.31 -13.24
C ILE A 158 -44.47 64.83 -13.24
N LEU A 159 -43.63 65.48 -12.45
CA LEU A 159 -42.23 65.11 -12.22
C LEU A 159 -42.00 64.92 -10.72
N ALA A 160 -41.17 63.94 -10.35
CA ALA A 160 -40.73 63.70 -8.97
C ALA A 160 -39.21 63.68 -8.89
N ALA A 161 -38.67 64.35 -7.86
CA ALA A 161 -37.26 64.39 -7.54
C ALA A 161 -37.05 64.00 -6.06
N PRO A 162 -36.34 62.89 -5.77
CA PRO A 162 -35.76 61.92 -6.69
C PRO A 162 -36.82 61.06 -7.43
N SER A 163 -36.43 60.44 -8.55
CA SER A 163 -37.29 59.55 -9.35
C SER A 163 -37.41 58.12 -8.79
N ALA A 164 -36.70 57.81 -7.71
CA ALA A 164 -36.78 56.58 -6.93
C ALA A 164 -36.30 56.85 -5.49
N VAL A 165 -36.79 56.08 -4.52
CA VAL A 165 -36.37 56.18 -3.11
C VAL A 165 -35.74 54.87 -2.66
N ASN A 166 -34.54 54.95 -2.07
CA ASN A 166 -33.87 53.80 -1.45
C ASN A 166 -33.69 54.08 0.04
N LEU A 167 -34.28 53.23 0.87
CA LEU A 167 -34.20 53.26 2.32
C LEU A 167 -33.28 52.13 2.79
N SER A 168 -32.55 52.38 3.88
CA SER A 168 -31.81 51.33 4.56
C SER A 168 -31.88 51.51 6.07
N ALA A 169 -32.05 50.41 6.80
CA ALA A 169 -32.04 50.39 8.26
C ALA A 169 -31.37 49.12 8.77
N VAL A 170 -31.10 49.09 10.07
CA VAL A 170 -30.78 47.86 10.79
C VAL A 170 -32.08 47.28 11.33
N GLU A 171 -32.14 45.96 11.45
CA GLU A 171 -33.26 45.26 12.07
C GLU A 171 -33.63 45.91 13.42
N GLY A 172 -34.92 46.24 13.59
CA GLY A 172 -35.44 46.92 14.77
C GLY A 172 -35.37 48.46 14.75
N ALA A 173 -34.71 49.09 13.77
CA ALA A 173 -34.66 50.54 13.62
C ALA A 173 -35.53 51.05 12.44
N SER A 174 -36.01 52.30 12.54
CA SER A 174 -36.62 53.01 11.42
C SER A 174 -35.56 53.79 10.62
N PRO A 175 -35.59 53.75 9.27
CA PRO A 175 -34.71 54.56 8.46
C PRO A 175 -35.10 56.04 8.53
N ALA A 176 -34.17 56.92 8.16
CA ALA A 176 -34.48 58.34 7.98
C ALA A 176 -35.55 58.52 6.91
N ALA A 177 -36.53 59.38 7.18
CA ALA A 177 -37.57 59.72 6.23
C ALA A 177 -36.98 60.47 5.02
N VAL A 178 -37.49 60.20 3.81
CA VAL A 178 -37.01 60.80 2.57
C VAL A 178 -38.05 61.76 2.02
N ASP A 179 -37.63 62.99 1.73
CA ASP A 179 -38.46 64.00 1.09
C ASP A 179 -38.36 63.87 -0.44
N VAL A 180 -39.51 63.89 -1.11
CA VAL A 180 -39.67 63.79 -2.57
C VAL A 180 -40.42 65.03 -3.04
N GLY A 181 -39.73 65.88 -3.80
CA GLY A 181 -40.33 67.05 -4.44
C GLY A 181 -41.14 66.63 -5.66
N VAL A 182 -42.40 67.05 -5.74
CA VAL A 182 -43.31 66.78 -6.85
C VAL A 182 -43.70 68.09 -7.50
N THR A 183 -43.50 68.20 -8.82
CA THR A 183 -43.85 69.36 -9.62
C THR A 183 -44.74 68.96 -10.79
N ALA A 184 -45.49 69.92 -11.33
CA ALA A 184 -46.32 69.72 -12.52
C ALA A 184 -45.97 70.76 -13.58
N GLN A 185 -45.95 70.32 -14.83
CA GLN A 185 -45.89 71.19 -16.00
C GLN A 185 -47.29 71.25 -16.63
N SER A 186 -47.78 72.45 -16.92
CA SER A 186 -49.03 72.69 -17.68
C SER A 186 -50.27 71.91 -17.20
N SER A 187 -50.31 71.52 -15.92
CA SER A 187 -51.44 70.87 -15.27
C SER A 187 -51.72 71.54 -13.93
N THR A 188 -53.00 71.80 -13.64
CA THR A 188 -53.46 72.38 -12.36
C THR A 188 -54.43 71.39 -11.72
N GLY A 189 -53.94 70.63 -10.73
CA GLY A 189 -54.74 69.62 -10.04
C GLY A 189 -54.15 69.25 -8.67
N ALA A 190 -55.03 68.80 -7.77
CA ALA A 190 -54.61 68.24 -6.49
C ALA A 190 -53.76 66.97 -6.73
N LEU A 191 -52.72 66.79 -5.92
CA LEU A 191 -51.91 65.58 -5.89
C LEU A 191 -52.57 64.56 -4.96
N SER A 192 -52.67 63.30 -5.38
CA SER A 192 -53.01 62.15 -4.54
C SER A 192 -51.96 61.04 -4.67
N THR A 193 -51.81 60.25 -3.61
CA THR A 193 -50.83 59.16 -3.56
C THR A 193 -51.47 57.83 -3.17
N SER A 194 -50.97 56.73 -3.72
CA SER A 194 -51.31 55.37 -3.29
C SER A 194 -50.06 54.50 -3.24
N VAL A 195 -50.00 53.53 -2.32
CA VAL A 195 -48.85 52.63 -2.15
C VAL A 195 -49.25 51.21 -2.51
N ALA A 196 -48.49 50.59 -3.42
CA ALA A 196 -48.60 49.18 -3.77
C ALA A 196 -47.35 48.42 -3.31
N TYR A 197 -47.51 47.37 -2.51
CA TYR A 197 -46.40 46.57 -2.00
C TYR A 197 -46.12 45.36 -2.89
N THR A 198 -44.84 45.00 -3.03
CA THR A 198 -44.42 43.78 -3.72
C THR A 198 -43.92 42.76 -2.70
N GLY A 199 -44.61 41.62 -2.58
CA GLY A 199 -44.31 40.56 -1.61
C GLY A 199 -45.31 40.46 -0.45
N SER A 200 -44.94 39.72 0.60
CA SER A 200 -45.82 39.40 1.75
C SER A 200 -45.88 40.48 2.83
N ALA A 201 -44.86 41.35 2.91
CA ALA A 201 -44.83 42.44 3.89
C ALA A 201 -45.56 43.68 3.35
N SER A 202 -46.61 44.12 4.06
CA SER A 202 -47.42 45.29 3.71
C SER A 202 -47.54 46.25 4.89
N GLY A 203 -47.93 47.50 4.62
CA GLY A 203 -48.15 48.53 5.65
C GLY A 203 -46.87 49.17 6.22
N TRP A 204 -45.69 48.81 5.72
CA TRP A 204 -44.43 49.31 6.24
C TRP A 204 -44.04 50.70 5.73
N LEU A 205 -44.67 51.23 4.67
CA LEU A 205 -44.36 52.54 4.09
C LEU A 205 -45.53 53.51 4.25
N THR A 206 -45.26 54.67 4.85
CA THR A 206 -46.23 55.78 4.99
C THR A 206 -45.77 56.97 4.16
N VAL A 207 -46.71 57.63 3.45
CA VAL A 207 -46.47 58.83 2.64
C VAL A 207 -47.24 60.00 3.25
N SER A 208 -46.56 61.10 3.57
CA SER A 208 -47.15 62.29 4.21
C SER A 208 -46.72 63.60 3.54
N PRO A 209 -47.65 64.48 3.12
CA PRO A 209 -49.09 64.29 3.13
C PRO A 209 -49.53 63.30 2.04
N SER A 210 -50.61 62.53 2.26
CA SER A 210 -51.13 61.57 1.27
C SER A 210 -51.87 62.23 0.09
N ALA A 211 -52.17 63.54 0.21
CA ALA A 211 -52.67 64.41 -0.83
C ALA A 211 -52.22 65.86 -0.62
N SER A 212 -52.11 66.65 -1.70
CA SER A 212 -51.82 68.10 -1.65
C SER A 212 -52.81 68.87 -2.53
N ALA A 213 -53.27 70.03 -2.07
CA ALA A 213 -54.24 70.86 -2.81
C ALA A 213 -53.66 71.49 -4.09
N SER A 214 -52.34 71.66 -4.16
CA SER A 214 -51.63 72.21 -5.32
C SER A 214 -50.23 71.63 -5.47
N LEU A 215 -49.65 71.81 -6.66
CA LEU A 215 -48.24 71.55 -6.98
C LEU A 215 -47.52 72.90 -7.18
N PRO A 216 -46.24 73.05 -6.80
CA PRO A 216 -45.33 72.01 -6.30
C PRO A 216 -45.63 71.58 -4.85
N ALA A 217 -45.38 70.31 -4.52
CA ALA A 217 -45.55 69.72 -3.19
C ALA A 217 -44.32 68.90 -2.78
N THR A 218 -44.10 68.73 -1.47
CA THR A 218 -43.06 67.82 -0.95
C THR A 218 -43.73 66.68 -0.19
N LEU A 219 -43.45 65.44 -0.59
CA LEU A 219 -43.94 64.22 0.06
C LEU A 219 -42.84 63.63 0.93
N ARG A 220 -43.16 63.24 2.15
CA ARG A 220 -42.25 62.59 3.08
C ARG A 220 -42.58 61.10 3.18
N LEU A 221 -41.64 60.25 2.80
CA LEU A 221 -41.74 58.79 2.88
C LEU A 221 -41.10 58.30 4.18
N ILE A 222 -41.87 57.56 4.99
CA ILE A 222 -41.46 57.06 6.31
C ILE A 222 -41.66 55.54 6.34
N ALA A 223 -40.61 54.77 6.67
CA ALA A 223 -40.72 53.32 6.81
C ALA A 223 -40.70 52.83 8.26
N ALA A 224 -41.46 51.78 8.54
CA ALA A 224 -41.50 51.10 9.83
C ALA A 224 -40.26 50.20 10.04
N PRO A 225 -39.90 49.87 11.29
CA PRO A 225 -38.92 48.83 11.57
C PRO A 225 -39.42 47.48 11.07
N LEU A 226 -38.56 46.72 10.40
CA LEU A 226 -38.84 45.38 9.89
C LEU A 226 -37.72 44.40 10.27
N PRO A 227 -37.95 43.07 10.16
CA PRO A 227 -36.89 42.07 10.19
C PRO A 227 -35.83 42.29 9.10
N ALA A 228 -34.66 41.65 9.24
CA ALA A 228 -33.65 41.71 8.20
C ALA A 228 -34.16 41.12 6.86
N GLY A 229 -33.95 41.84 5.75
CA GLY A 229 -34.45 41.46 4.44
C GLY A 229 -34.55 42.62 3.45
N HIS A 230 -35.03 42.32 2.25
CA HIS A 230 -35.29 43.31 1.20
C HIS A 230 -36.79 43.45 0.96
N TYR A 231 -37.26 44.69 1.00
CA TYR A 231 -38.67 45.07 0.84
C TYR A 231 -38.80 46.09 -0.29
N SER A 232 -39.91 46.03 -1.03
CA SER A 232 -40.13 46.93 -2.17
C SER A 232 -41.60 47.35 -2.27
N ALA A 233 -41.82 48.58 -2.73
CA ALA A 233 -43.13 49.17 -2.93
C ALA A 233 -43.09 50.19 -4.09
N VAL A 234 -44.25 50.50 -4.66
CA VAL A 234 -44.43 51.55 -5.68
C VAL A 234 -45.44 52.56 -5.16
N VAL A 235 -45.02 53.82 -5.04
CA VAL A 235 -45.91 54.95 -4.73
C VAL A 235 -46.41 55.55 -6.04
N THR A 236 -47.71 55.49 -6.30
CA THR A 236 -48.31 56.09 -7.50
C THR A 236 -48.73 57.52 -7.21
N LEU A 237 -48.16 58.48 -7.94
CA LEU A 237 -48.45 59.91 -7.82
C LEU A 237 -49.46 60.32 -8.90
N THR A 238 -50.64 60.82 -8.51
CA THR A 238 -51.69 61.21 -9.45
C THR A 238 -52.05 62.69 -9.31
N SER A 239 -52.08 63.46 -10.41
CA SER A 239 -52.51 64.86 -10.43
C SER A 239 -53.01 65.27 -11.81
N GLY A 240 -54.16 65.93 -11.89
CA GLY A 240 -54.70 66.47 -13.15
C GLY A 240 -54.87 65.43 -14.27
N GLY A 241 -55.13 64.16 -13.93
CA GLY A 241 -55.25 63.05 -14.88
C GLY A 241 -53.94 62.36 -15.28
N ASN A 242 -52.80 62.87 -14.81
CA ASN A 242 -51.47 62.25 -15.01
C ASN A 242 -51.14 61.30 -13.85
N SER A 243 -50.41 60.22 -14.14
CA SER A 243 -49.94 59.23 -13.16
C SER A 243 -48.45 58.95 -13.33
N LEU A 244 -47.68 59.03 -12.24
CA LEU A 244 -46.23 58.75 -12.19
C LEU A 244 -45.93 57.69 -11.12
N PRO A 245 -45.41 56.50 -11.48
CA PRO A 245 -44.95 55.52 -10.50
C PRO A 245 -43.58 55.90 -9.92
N LEU A 246 -43.48 55.93 -8.59
CA LEU A 246 -42.25 56.16 -7.84
C LEU A 246 -41.83 54.86 -7.11
N PRO A 247 -40.78 54.15 -7.56
CA PRO A 247 -40.31 52.95 -6.90
C PRO A 247 -39.60 53.24 -5.57
N VAL A 248 -39.84 52.40 -4.57
CA VAL A 248 -39.24 52.46 -3.22
C VAL A 248 -38.63 51.11 -2.87
N ASN A 249 -37.32 51.07 -2.62
CA ASN A 249 -36.63 49.88 -2.13
C ASN A 249 -36.19 50.11 -0.68
N TYR A 250 -36.36 49.11 0.19
CA TYR A 250 -35.98 49.17 1.59
C TYR A 250 -35.19 47.93 1.98
N THR A 251 -33.91 48.11 2.33
CA THR A 251 -33.03 47.03 2.78
C THR A 251 -32.82 47.13 4.28
N VAL A 252 -33.14 46.05 5.00
CA VAL A 252 -32.90 45.93 6.43
C VAL A 252 -31.77 44.94 6.67
N ASN A 253 -30.67 45.41 7.24
CA ASN A 253 -29.52 44.57 7.57
C ASN A 253 -29.68 43.95 8.97
N PRO A 254 -29.19 42.72 9.21
CA PRO A 254 -29.22 42.10 10.53
C PRO A 254 -28.43 42.91 11.56
N SER A 255 -28.85 42.84 12.82
CA SER A 255 -28.22 43.59 13.93
C SER A 255 -26.82 43.08 14.29
N LEU A 256 -26.59 41.77 14.14
CA LEU A 256 -25.31 41.10 14.34
C LEU A 256 -24.88 40.35 13.08
N SER A 257 -23.58 40.36 12.80
CA SER A 257 -22.94 39.49 11.80
C SER A 257 -21.87 38.61 12.46
N LEU A 258 -21.71 37.39 11.98
CA LEU A 258 -20.71 36.44 12.48
C LEU A 258 -19.70 36.12 11.38
N SER A 259 -18.41 36.03 11.71
CA SER A 259 -17.38 35.66 10.74
C SER A 259 -17.43 34.20 10.28
N ALA A 260 -18.04 33.30 11.06
CA ALA A 260 -18.28 31.92 10.66
C ALA A 260 -19.62 31.37 11.17
N ALA A 261 -20.17 30.41 10.43
CA ALA A 261 -21.43 29.73 10.75
C ALA A 261 -21.25 28.41 11.50
N ALA A 262 -20.02 27.90 11.62
CA ALA A 262 -19.71 26.74 12.43
C ALA A 262 -18.26 26.70 12.91
N LEU A 263 -18.01 26.01 14.04
CA LEU A 263 -16.70 25.67 14.57
C LEU A 263 -16.56 24.16 14.76
N SER A 264 -15.33 23.67 14.69
CA SER A 264 -15.02 22.25 14.92
C SER A 264 -13.78 22.07 15.77
N PHE A 265 -13.85 21.14 16.71
CA PHE A 265 -12.78 20.77 17.62
C PHE A 265 -12.57 19.26 17.62
N ALA A 266 -11.34 18.82 17.87
CA ALA A 266 -11.02 17.40 18.03
C ALA A 266 -10.02 17.21 19.16
N ALA A 267 -10.23 16.17 19.96
CA ALA A 267 -9.34 15.78 21.05
C ALA A 267 -9.35 14.26 21.23
N LYS A 268 -8.36 13.74 21.97
CA LYS A 268 -8.37 12.41 22.55
C LYS A 268 -8.70 12.49 24.03
N SER A 269 -9.42 11.48 24.53
CA SER A 269 -9.70 11.40 25.97
C SER A 269 -8.41 11.35 26.77
N GLY A 270 -8.32 12.18 27.82
CA GLY A 270 -7.16 12.26 28.71
C GLY A 270 -5.94 12.98 28.15
N GLN A 271 -6.02 13.59 26.96
CA GLN A 271 -4.91 14.38 26.43
C GLN A 271 -4.59 15.57 27.35
N ALA A 272 -3.29 15.84 27.53
CA ALA A 272 -2.82 16.87 28.47
C ALA A 272 -3.20 18.29 28.03
N GLU A 273 -3.04 18.59 26.74
CA GLU A 273 -3.36 19.89 26.15
C GLU A 273 -4.71 19.80 25.42
N LEU A 274 -5.71 20.53 25.89
CA LEU A 274 -7.03 20.62 25.25
C LEU A 274 -6.97 21.54 24.01
N PRO A 275 -7.95 21.44 23.08
CA PRO A 275 -7.99 22.31 21.91
C PRO A 275 -7.98 23.79 22.30
N THR A 276 -7.13 24.58 21.64
CA THR A 276 -7.05 26.03 21.86
C THR A 276 -8.38 26.70 21.54
N ALA A 277 -8.70 27.77 22.28
CA ALA A 277 -9.86 28.60 22.03
C ALA A 277 -9.91 29.06 20.57
N GLN A 278 -11.09 28.96 19.93
CA GLN A 278 -11.35 29.55 18.63
C GLN A 278 -12.19 30.82 18.80
N HIS A 279 -12.00 31.78 17.90
CA HIS A 279 -12.66 33.08 17.97
C HIS A 279 -13.64 33.26 16.79
N ILE A 280 -14.82 33.79 17.08
CA ILE A 280 -15.77 34.30 16.10
C ILE A 280 -15.78 35.82 16.23
N ASP A 281 -15.51 36.53 15.14
CA ASP A 281 -15.70 37.97 15.11
C ASP A 281 -17.20 38.24 15.01
N VAL A 282 -17.72 38.99 15.98
CA VAL A 282 -19.11 39.44 16.03
C VAL A 282 -19.14 40.89 15.60
N GLY A 283 -19.64 41.14 14.40
CA GLY A 283 -19.86 42.49 13.87
C GLY A 283 -21.20 43.07 14.30
N SER A 284 -21.25 44.41 14.37
CA SER A 284 -22.49 45.18 14.53
C SER A 284 -22.69 46.09 13.33
N ALA A 285 -23.91 46.20 12.81
CA ALA A 285 -24.15 46.91 11.56
C ALA A 285 -23.85 48.43 11.62
N ASN A 286 -24.13 49.14 12.73
CA ASN A 286 -23.98 50.61 12.78
C ASN A 286 -23.60 51.21 14.15
N VAL A 287 -23.97 50.58 15.28
CA VAL A 287 -23.66 51.07 16.64
C VAL A 287 -23.18 49.90 17.48
N PRO A 288 -22.14 50.05 18.31
CA PRO A 288 -21.76 49.03 19.26
C PRO A 288 -22.95 48.61 20.12
N THR A 289 -23.20 47.31 20.19
CA THR A 289 -24.31 46.71 20.93
C THR A 289 -23.81 45.58 21.82
N THR A 290 -24.60 45.24 22.83
CA THR A 290 -24.36 44.06 23.65
C THR A 290 -25.28 42.92 23.23
N TYR A 291 -24.89 41.69 23.56
CA TYR A 291 -25.70 40.50 23.35
C TYR A 291 -25.53 39.55 24.52
N THR A 292 -26.51 38.65 24.70
CA THR A 292 -26.42 37.51 25.61
C THR A 292 -26.20 36.23 24.83
N THR A 293 -25.35 35.35 25.34
CA THR A 293 -25.05 34.05 24.74
C THR A 293 -25.91 32.94 25.35
N GLY A 294 -26.40 32.03 24.51
CA GLY A 294 -27.06 30.81 24.92
C GLY A 294 -26.42 29.61 24.21
N VAL A 295 -26.27 28.49 24.92
CA VAL A 295 -25.74 27.24 24.36
C VAL A 295 -26.81 26.16 24.45
N ALA A 296 -27.25 25.66 23.30
CA ALA A 296 -28.15 24.52 23.20
C ALA A 296 -27.35 23.28 22.82
N TYR A 297 -27.20 22.34 23.76
CA TYR A 297 -26.47 21.10 23.54
C TYR A 297 -27.31 20.06 22.78
N GLY A 298 -26.67 19.31 21.89
CA GLY A 298 -27.21 18.12 21.26
C GLY A 298 -27.32 16.94 22.22
N ALA A 299 -27.69 15.77 21.69
CA ALA A 299 -27.82 14.56 22.49
C ALA A 299 -26.47 14.07 23.04
N GLY A 300 -26.49 13.49 24.25
CA GLY A 300 -25.36 12.74 24.82
C GLY A 300 -24.61 13.43 25.96
N ALA A 301 -24.37 14.74 25.90
CA ALA A 301 -23.67 15.47 26.97
C ALA A 301 -23.96 16.98 26.96
N SER A 302 -23.79 17.63 28.12
CA SER A 302 -23.92 19.08 28.30
C SER A 302 -22.79 19.65 29.16
N GLY A 303 -22.58 20.97 29.10
CA GLY A 303 -21.57 21.67 29.90
C GLY A 303 -20.11 21.56 29.40
N TRP A 304 -19.90 20.98 28.22
CA TRP A 304 -18.56 20.79 27.64
C TRP A 304 -18.06 21.99 26.84
N LEU A 305 -18.86 23.04 26.63
CA LEU A 305 -18.48 24.21 25.85
C LEU A 305 -18.52 25.47 26.72
N ASP A 306 -17.38 26.16 26.81
CA ASP A 306 -17.30 27.50 27.39
C ASP A 306 -17.33 28.56 26.27
N VAL A 307 -18.16 29.57 26.46
CA VAL A 307 -18.42 30.63 25.47
C VAL A 307 -18.43 31.97 26.18
N SER A 308 -17.44 32.81 25.88
CA SER A 308 -17.27 34.12 26.54
C SER A 308 -17.19 35.25 25.52
N GLY A 309 -17.98 36.30 25.74
CA GLY A 309 -18.08 37.50 24.91
C GLY A 309 -19.49 38.07 24.97
N SER A 310 -19.63 39.40 24.92
CA SER A 310 -20.94 40.06 25.12
C SER A 310 -21.11 41.37 24.37
N THR A 311 -20.16 41.74 23.49
CA THR A 311 -20.13 43.03 22.78
C THR A 311 -19.87 42.82 21.29
N ALA A 312 -20.54 43.61 20.45
CA ALA A 312 -20.30 43.71 19.01
C ALA A 312 -20.09 45.20 18.65
N PRO A 313 -19.05 45.60 17.91
CA PRO A 313 -17.98 44.75 17.38
C PRO A 313 -17.11 44.16 18.50
N GLY A 314 -16.73 42.88 18.38
CA GLY A 314 -15.90 42.20 19.36
C GLY A 314 -15.65 40.74 18.99
N ALA A 315 -14.75 40.08 19.71
CA ALA A 315 -14.47 38.65 19.53
C ALA A 315 -15.23 37.81 20.56
N LEU A 316 -15.90 36.77 20.10
CA LEU A 316 -16.47 35.70 20.94
C LEU A 316 -15.45 34.56 21.03
N SER A 317 -15.02 34.21 22.24
CA SER A 317 -14.13 33.07 22.47
C SER A 317 -14.94 31.81 22.75
N VAL A 318 -14.56 30.71 22.10
CA VAL A 318 -15.23 29.40 22.21
C VAL A 318 -14.17 28.34 22.51
N THR A 319 -14.32 27.64 23.63
CA THR A 319 -13.35 26.64 24.10
C THR A 319 -14.06 25.39 24.61
N PRO A 320 -13.77 24.19 24.08
CA PRO A 320 -14.32 22.95 24.62
C PRO A 320 -13.51 22.44 25.82
N ASN A 321 -14.15 21.66 26.68
CA ASN A 321 -13.52 20.86 27.74
C ASN A 321 -13.94 19.39 27.64
N THR A 322 -13.26 18.50 28.37
CA THR A 322 -13.52 17.05 28.35
C THR A 322 -14.36 16.55 29.52
N THR A 323 -15.00 17.44 30.28
CA THR A 323 -15.73 17.08 31.50
C THR A 323 -16.96 16.25 31.15
N ASN A 324 -17.11 15.07 31.77
CA ASN A 324 -18.25 14.18 31.59
C ASN A 324 -18.50 13.71 30.14
N LEU A 325 -17.46 13.70 29.29
CA LEU A 325 -17.55 13.20 27.92
C LEU A 325 -17.03 11.77 27.82
N ALA A 326 -17.80 10.91 27.17
CA ALA A 326 -17.40 9.55 26.81
C ALA A 326 -16.49 9.57 25.56
N PRO A 327 -15.37 8.83 25.56
CA PRO A 327 -14.51 8.72 24.37
C PRO A 327 -15.21 7.96 23.24
N GLY A 328 -14.84 8.26 21.99
CA GLY A 328 -15.35 7.60 20.78
C GLY A 328 -16.61 8.24 20.19
N ALA A 329 -16.96 9.46 20.58
CA ALA A 329 -18.18 10.16 20.17
C ALA A 329 -17.92 11.57 19.63
N THR A 330 -18.90 12.10 18.90
CA THR A 330 -18.95 13.51 18.47
C THR A 330 -20.10 14.21 19.18
N TYR A 331 -19.79 15.32 19.84
CA TYR A 331 -20.73 16.17 20.55
C TYR A 331 -21.06 17.40 19.72
N THR A 332 -22.32 17.81 19.71
CA THR A 332 -22.78 18.99 18.96
C THR A 332 -23.46 19.99 19.87
N ALA A 333 -23.32 21.28 19.59
CA ALA A 333 -24.02 22.35 20.28
C ALA A 333 -24.33 23.49 19.29
N ARG A 334 -25.42 24.22 19.52
CA ARG A 334 -25.74 25.45 18.80
C ARG A 334 -25.60 26.65 19.73
N VAL A 335 -24.75 27.59 19.37
CA VAL A 335 -24.55 28.84 20.12
C VAL A 335 -25.45 29.91 19.51
N SER A 336 -26.28 30.55 20.32
CA SER A 336 -27.15 31.66 19.93
C SER A 336 -26.75 32.95 20.64
N LEU A 337 -26.80 34.06 19.91
CA LEU A 337 -26.46 35.41 20.36
C LEU A 337 -27.71 36.27 20.21
N ALA A 338 -28.33 36.65 21.33
CA ALA A 338 -29.50 37.52 21.33
C ALA A 338 -29.06 38.99 21.54
N PRO A 339 -29.28 39.89 20.56
CA PRO A 339 -28.90 41.30 20.67
C PRO A 339 -29.78 42.05 21.70
N ALA A 340 -29.18 42.91 22.51
CA ALA A 340 -29.87 43.63 23.59
C ALA A 340 -30.90 44.66 23.10
N GLY A 341 -30.75 45.17 21.88
CA GLY A 341 -31.67 46.13 21.25
C GLY A 341 -32.90 45.52 20.59
N GLY A 342 -33.10 44.21 20.70
CA GLY A 342 -34.11 43.46 19.93
C GLY A 342 -33.60 43.07 18.53
N GLY A 343 -34.31 42.14 17.88
CA GLY A 343 -33.92 41.55 16.59
C GLY A 343 -33.80 40.03 16.66
N SER A 344 -33.53 39.41 15.51
CA SER A 344 -33.42 37.96 15.41
C SER A 344 -32.08 37.46 15.99
N PRO A 345 -32.04 36.42 16.84
CA PRO A 345 -30.78 35.89 17.35
C PRO A 345 -29.87 35.37 16.22
N ALA A 346 -28.60 35.78 16.22
CA ALA A 346 -27.57 35.17 15.38
C ALA A 346 -27.11 33.85 16.01
N GLY A 347 -26.58 32.91 15.24
CA GLY A 347 -26.04 31.69 15.83
C GLY A 347 -25.20 30.85 14.87
N PHE A 348 -24.40 29.96 15.44
CA PHE A 348 -23.49 29.07 14.73
C PHE A 348 -23.44 27.70 15.43
N ASP A 349 -23.05 26.68 14.68
CA ASP A 349 -22.96 25.31 15.18
C ASP A 349 -21.54 24.96 15.64
N VAL A 350 -21.42 24.15 16.68
CA VAL A 350 -20.13 23.67 17.20
C VAL A 350 -20.15 22.14 17.21
N SER A 351 -19.12 21.53 16.64
CA SER A 351 -18.87 20.09 16.70
C SER A 351 -17.58 19.79 17.46
N TYR A 352 -17.60 18.82 18.35
CA TYR A 352 -16.43 18.39 19.12
C TYR A 352 -16.31 16.86 19.09
N THR A 353 -15.31 16.35 18.38
CA THR A 353 -15.02 14.92 18.32
C THR A 353 -14.01 14.53 19.40
N LEU A 354 -14.42 13.68 20.33
CA LEU A 354 -13.56 13.13 21.35
C LEU A 354 -13.23 11.68 21.01
N GLY A 355 -12.05 11.44 20.45
CA GLY A 355 -11.57 10.09 20.13
C GLY A 355 -11.04 9.34 21.36
N SER A 356 -11.00 8.01 21.28
CA SER A 356 -10.34 7.18 22.30
C SER A 356 -8.81 7.25 22.17
N SER A 357 -8.11 7.08 23.30
CA SER A 357 -6.64 7.00 23.37
C SER A 357 -6.13 5.77 22.59
N THR A 358 -4.93 5.86 22.03
CA THR A 358 -4.29 4.80 21.24
C THR A 358 -2.86 4.60 21.70
N LEU A 359 -2.41 3.34 21.80
CA LEU A 359 -1.03 3.04 22.17
C LEU A 359 -0.09 3.45 21.04
N THR A 360 1.00 4.14 21.38
CA THR A 360 2.11 4.43 20.48
C THR A 360 3.32 3.60 20.91
N VAL A 361 4.14 3.17 19.95
CA VAL A 361 5.35 2.38 20.22
C VAL A 361 6.50 2.94 19.40
N THR A 362 7.67 3.08 20.00
CA THR A 362 8.87 3.55 19.29
C THR A 362 10.10 2.81 19.82
N PRO A 363 10.95 2.24 18.94
CA PRO A 363 10.85 2.22 17.47
C PRO A 363 9.88 1.14 16.93
N SER A 364 9.42 1.31 15.69
CA SER A 364 8.72 0.31 14.87
C SER A 364 9.04 0.60 13.39
N PRO A 365 9.76 -0.26 12.64
CA PRO A 365 10.17 -1.63 12.95
C PRO A 365 11.32 -1.74 13.96
N LEU A 366 11.54 -2.96 14.48
CA LEU A 366 12.68 -3.34 15.31
C LEU A 366 13.65 -4.24 14.53
N SER A 367 14.96 -4.14 14.80
CA SER A 367 15.94 -5.03 14.17
C SER A 367 17.04 -5.51 15.11
N PHE A 368 17.50 -6.74 14.83
CA PHE A 368 18.66 -7.38 15.41
C PHE A 368 19.65 -7.74 14.29
N ALA A 369 20.93 -7.44 14.52
CA ALA A 369 22.03 -7.88 13.68
C ALA A 369 23.00 -8.64 14.58
N ILE A 370 23.17 -9.94 14.29
CA ILE A 370 23.99 -10.86 15.07
C ILE A 370 25.02 -11.45 14.13
N ASP A 371 26.30 -11.18 14.39
CA ASP A 371 27.43 -11.56 13.55
C ASP A 371 28.64 -12.03 14.38
N GLY A 372 29.75 -12.36 13.73
CA GLY A 372 30.96 -12.87 14.38
C GLY A 372 31.63 -11.92 15.39
N ALA A 373 31.23 -10.65 15.45
CA ALA A 373 31.67 -9.67 16.46
C ALA A 373 30.68 -9.54 17.64
N SER A 374 29.50 -10.14 17.52
CA SER A 374 28.45 -10.09 18.54
C SER A 374 28.79 -10.99 19.73
N THR A 375 28.58 -10.47 20.94
CA THR A 375 28.78 -11.20 22.21
C THR A 375 27.45 -11.55 22.85
N ALA A 376 27.45 -12.50 23.78
CA ALA A 376 26.26 -12.88 24.55
C ALA A 376 25.89 -11.83 25.63
N THR A 377 25.86 -10.56 25.26
CA THR A 377 25.55 -9.42 26.13
C THR A 377 24.25 -8.75 25.71
N ASP A 378 23.65 -8.01 26.65
CA ASP A 378 22.38 -7.30 26.44
C ASP A 378 22.43 -6.31 25.26
N ALA A 379 23.58 -5.72 24.95
CA ALA A 379 23.74 -4.80 23.82
C ALA A 379 23.38 -5.44 22.46
N PHE A 380 23.66 -6.73 22.29
CA PHE A 380 23.32 -7.48 21.08
C PHE A 380 21.97 -8.18 21.20
N LEU A 381 21.65 -8.71 22.38
CA LEU A 381 20.50 -9.58 22.59
C LEU A 381 19.21 -8.87 22.98
N LYS A 382 19.26 -7.60 23.41
CA LYS A 382 18.08 -6.85 23.87
C LYS A 382 17.83 -5.59 23.05
N ARG A 383 16.55 -5.25 22.90
CA ARG A 383 16.08 -3.99 22.36
C ARG A 383 14.93 -3.48 23.20
N SER A 384 14.80 -2.17 23.28
CA SER A 384 13.72 -1.52 24.03
C SER A 384 12.71 -0.93 23.07
N ILE A 385 11.43 -1.09 23.40
CA ILE A 385 10.30 -0.40 22.77
C ILE A 385 9.72 0.50 23.86
N VAL A 386 9.83 1.81 23.67
CA VAL A 386 9.13 2.77 24.52
C VAL A 386 7.67 2.78 24.12
N THR A 387 6.79 2.55 25.08
CA THR A 387 5.35 2.65 24.87
C THR A 387 4.88 4.03 25.31
N GLY A 388 3.93 4.60 24.57
CA GLY A 388 3.26 5.85 24.90
C GLY A 388 1.79 5.76 24.54
N ASP A 389 1.08 6.86 24.67
CA ASP A 389 -0.32 6.96 24.31
C ASP A 389 -0.63 8.35 23.73
N THR A 390 -1.84 8.51 23.21
CA THR A 390 -2.31 9.77 22.64
C THR A 390 -3.18 10.59 23.60
N GLY A 391 -3.36 10.15 24.85
CA GLY A 391 -4.23 10.80 25.81
C GLY A 391 -4.22 10.14 27.19
N ALA A 392 -5.27 9.41 27.52
CA ALA A 392 -5.35 8.67 28.77
C ALA A 392 -4.40 7.46 28.76
N PRO A 393 -3.75 7.12 29.89
CA PRO A 393 -2.91 5.95 29.99
C PRO A 393 -3.63 4.65 29.63
N LEU A 394 -2.90 3.74 28.96
CA LEU A 394 -3.41 2.47 28.44
C LEU A 394 -2.63 1.31 29.05
N ASN A 395 -3.34 0.28 29.50
CA ASN A 395 -2.70 -0.98 29.87
C ASN A 395 -2.45 -1.79 28.61
N TRP A 396 -1.30 -2.46 28.52
CA TRP A 396 -0.95 -3.30 27.39
C TRP A 396 -0.40 -4.65 27.84
N THR A 397 -0.59 -5.64 26.98
CA THR A 397 0.04 -6.97 27.04
C THR A 397 0.79 -7.20 25.73
N ALA A 398 1.90 -7.93 25.76
CA ALA A 398 2.71 -8.18 24.59
C ALA A 398 3.06 -9.65 24.44
N THR A 399 3.04 -10.14 23.19
CA THR A 399 3.41 -11.51 22.83
C THR A 399 4.30 -11.52 21.60
N ALA A 400 5.27 -12.43 21.55
CA ALA A 400 6.11 -12.65 20.39
C ALA A 400 5.50 -13.72 19.47
N SER A 401 5.58 -13.54 18.15
CA SER A 401 5.05 -14.50 17.17
C SER A 401 5.97 -15.69 16.88
N VAL A 402 7.21 -15.66 17.40
CA VAL A 402 8.27 -16.62 17.08
C VAL A 402 9.08 -16.99 18.34
N PRO A 403 9.60 -18.23 18.45
CA PRO A 403 10.25 -18.72 19.66
C PRO A 403 11.63 -18.09 19.92
N TRP A 404 12.27 -17.50 18.91
CA TRP A 404 13.55 -16.80 19.07
C TRP A 404 13.39 -15.37 19.62
N LEU A 405 12.16 -14.91 19.85
CA LEU A 405 11.86 -13.65 20.52
C LEU A 405 11.14 -13.90 21.85
N SER A 406 11.45 -13.05 22.81
CA SER A 406 10.66 -12.85 24.04
C SER A 406 10.48 -11.35 24.25
N VAL A 407 9.40 -10.97 24.92
CA VAL A 407 9.07 -9.58 25.22
C VAL A 407 8.52 -9.47 26.65
N THR A 408 8.75 -8.33 27.32
CA THR A 408 8.05 -8.00 28.56
C THR A 408 6.54 -8.21 28.39
N PRO A 409 5.87 -9.05 29.19
CA PRO A 409 4.54 -9.56 28.88
C PRO A 409 3.42 -8.52 29.06
N SER A 410 3.63 -7.49 29.86
CA SER A 410 2.63 -6.45 30.15
C SER A 410 3.25 -5.18 30.73
N GLY A 411 2.51 -4.08 30.65
CA GLY A 411 2.83 -2.79 31.27
C GLY A 411 1.73 -1.75 31.03
N VAL A 412 2.05 -0.49 31.29
CA VAL A 412 1.20 0.68 31.04
C VAL A 412 1.90 1.59 30.02
N SER A 413 1.15 2.39 29.25
CA SER A 413 1.75 3.40 28.39
C SER A 413 2.66 4.34 29.21
N GLY A 414 3.83 4.66 28.66
CA GLY A 414 4.94 5.29 29.38
C GLY A 414 6.02 4.29 29.82
N ASP A 415 5.67 3.01 29.98
CA ASP A 415 6.64 1.96 30.29
C ASP A 415 7.49 1.58 29.06
N THR A 416 8.61 0.91 29.31
CA THR A 416 9.46 0.33 28.27
C THR A 416 9.29 -1.19 28.21
N ALA A 417 8.87 -1.71 27.07
CA ALA A 417 8.90 -3.13 26.79
C ALA A 417 10.30 -3.56 26.33
N THR A 418 10.86 -4.58 26.96
CA THR A 418 12.16 -5.15 26.57
C THR A 418 11.94 -6.37 25.70
N VAL A 419 12.49 -6.36 24.49
CA VAL A 419 12.49 -7.48 23.55
C VAL A 419 13.85 -8.16 23.59
N THR A 420 13.89 -9.46 23.82
CA THR A 420 15.12 -10.24 23.99
C THR A 420 15.17 -11.42 23.01
N LEU A 421 16.32 -11.63 22.38
CA LEU A 421 16.60 -12.85 21.61
C LEU A 421 16.82 -14.05 22.53
N ALA A 422 16.06 -15.12 22.31
CA ALA A 422 16.26 -16.39 23.00
C ALA A 422 17.37 -17.19 22.29
N THR A 423 18.60 -17.14 22.80
CA THR A 423 19.79 -17.73 22.16
C THR A 423 19.65 -19.22 21.85
N ALA A 424 18.99 -20.00 22.72
CA ALA A 424 18.72 -21.42 22.48
C ALA A 424 17.85 -21.66 21.23
N ALA A 425 16.90 -20.77 20.94
CA ALA A 425 16.03 -20.83 19.78
C ALA A 425 16.66 -20.25 18.50
N LEU A 426 17.89 -19.73 18.57
CA LEU A 426 18.68 -19.34 17.39
C LEU A 426 19.35 -20.55 16.72
N LYS A 427 19.66 -21.61 17.47
CA LYS A 427 20.31 -22.84 16.95
C LYS A 427 19.62 -23.47 15.75
N PRO A 428 18.28 -23.61 15.66
CA PRO A 428 17.64 -24.19 14.49
C PRO A 428 17.58 -23.24 13.28
N LEU A 429 17.90 -21.95 13.45
CA LEU A 429 17.84 -20.98 12.36
C LEU A 429 19.05 -21.14 11.43
N SER A 430 18.80 -20.92 10.14
CA SER A 430 19.85 -20.78 9.13
C SER A 430 20.41 -19.36 9.14
N ALA A 431 21.62 -19.18 8.62
CA ALA A 431 22.17 -17.85 8.37
C ALA A 431 21.26 -17.04 7.41
N GLY A 432 21.23 -15.72 7.59
CA GLY A 432 20.42 -14.78 6.83
C GLY A 432 19.32 -14.12 7.66
N THR A 433 18.30 -13.62 6.97
CA THR A 433 17.21 -12.85 7.59
C THR A 433 16.05 -13.74 8.02
N SER A 434 15.71 -13.69 9.30
CA SER A 434 14.48 -14.24 9.88
C SER A 434 13.54 -13.11 10.30
N ASN A 435 12.24 -13.28 10.07
CA ASN A 435 11.22 -12.28 10.40
C ASN A 435 10.30 -12.78 11.52
N GLY A 436 9.92 -11.87 12.39
CA GLY A 436 8.98 -12.09 13.48
C GLY A 436 8.23 -10.80 13.80
N SER A 437 7.45 -10.82 14.86
CA SER A 437 6.69 -9.65 15.30
C SER A 437 6.38 -9.71 16.79
N ILE A 438 6.17 -8.54 17.38
CA ILE A 438 5.61 -8.37 18.71
C ILE A 438 4.19 -7.82 18.57
N ASN A 439 3.21 -8.51 19.14
CA ASN A 439 1.81 -8.10 19.17
C ASN A 439 1.49 -7.48 20.52
N PHE A 440 1.23 -6.17 20.55
CA PHE A 440 0.75 -5.43 21.70
C PHE A 440 -0.76 -5.38 21.69
N THR A 441 -1.42 -5.98 22.67
CA THR A 441 -2.87 -5.83 22.90
C THR A 441 -3.10 -4.87 24.04
N PHE A 442 -3.76 -3.75 23.78
CA PHE A 442 -3.97 -2.66 24.74
C PHE A 442 -5.44 -2.34 24.96
N SER A 443 -5.75 -1.81 26.14
CA SER A 443 -7.10 -1.41 26.57
C SER A 443 -7.06 -0.27 27.59
N GLY A 444 -8.18 0.41 27.74
CA GLY A 444 -8.32 1.55 28.66
C GLY A 444 -9.72 2.14 28.62
N SER A 445 -9.91 3.31 29.24
CA SER A 445 -11.21 4.00 29.27
C SER A 445 -11.70 4.32 27.85
N GLY A 446 -12.87 3.79 27.48
CA GLY A 446 -13.43 3.95 26.13
C GLY A 446 -12.63 3.27 25.01
N VAL A 447 -11.71 2.37 25.35
CA VAL A 447 -10.91 1.59 24.40
C VAL A 447 -11.14 0.10 24.64
N SER A 448 -11.87 -0.53 23.73
CA SER A 448 -11.95 -2.00 23.66
C SER A 448 -10.58 -2.59 23.33
N ALA A 449 -10.31 -3.81 23.81
CA ALA A 449 -9.04 -4.49 23.57
C ALA A 449 -8.69 -4.50 22.06
N THR A 450 -7.60 -3.83 21.72
CA THR A 450 -7.14 -3.61 20.35
C THR A 450 -5.69 -4.05 20.22
N THR A 451 -5.31 -4.65 19.09
CA THR A 451 -3.94 -5.14 18.86
C THR A 451 -3.19 -4.27 17.86
N MET A 452 -1.94 -3.95 18.19
CA MET A 452 -0.95 -3.32 17.32
C MET A 452 0.26 -4.24 17.17
N THR A 453 0.78 -4.37 15.94
CA THR A 453 1.90 -5.26 15.62
C THR A 453 3.16 -4.46 15.31
N VAL A 454 4.26 -4.79 15.97
CA VAL A 454 5.61 -4.29 15.68
C VAL A 454 6.38 -5.36 14.93
N PRO A 455 6.76 -5.14 13.66
CA PRO A 455 7.59 -6.09 12.92
C PRO A 455 9.02 -6.10 13.45
N VAL A 456 9.62 -7.29 13.50
CA VAL A 456 10.99 -7.53 13.97
C VAL A 456 11.77 -8.32 12.92
N SER A 457 12.95 -7.82 12.53
CA SER A 457 13.89 -8.57 11.67
C SER A 457 15.14 -8.99 12.46
N LEU A 458 15.57 -10.22 12.24
CA LEU A 458 16.85 -10.76 12.73
C LEU A 458 17.72 -11.09 11.53
N ASN A 459 18.85 -10.41 11.39
CA ASN A 459 19.92 -10.81 10.48
C ASN A 459 20.95 -11.63 11.29
N LEU A 460 21.02 -12.93 11.01
CA LEU A 460 21.91 -13.87 11.67
C LEU A 460 23.06 -14.26 10.73
N ASN A 461 24.28 -13.83 11.04
CA ASN A 461 25.50 -14.09 10.27
C ASN A 461 26.61 -14.64 11.17
N LEU A 462 26.32 -15.76 11.83
CA LEU A 462 27.27 -16.47 12.68
C LEU A 462 27.74 -17.76 12.01
N PRO A 463 29.02 -18.12 12.14
CA PRO A 463 29.47 -19.44 11.77
C PRO A 463 28.80 -20.47 12.69
N LYS A 464 28.42 -21.62 12.14
CA LYS A 464 27.64 -22.63 12.83
C LYS A 464 28.14 -24.02 12.48
N ILE A 465 28.31 -24.88 13.48
CA ILE A 465 28.56 -26.31 13.29
C ILE A 465 27.22 -27.06 13.43
N ASP A 466 26.74 -27.62 12.32
CA ASP A 466 25.51 -28.42 12.28
C ASP A 466 25.80 -29.89 12.65
N TYR A 467 26.85 -30.47 12.07
CA TYR A 467 27.21 -31.89 12.24
C TYR A 467 28.73 -32.09 12.42
N VAL A 468 29.08 -33.21 13.04
CA VAL A 468 30.44 -33.76 13.09
C VAL A 468 30.39 -35.20 12.59
N ALA A 469 31.29 -35.57 11.68
CA ALA A 469 31.33 -36.88 11.06
C ALA A 469 32.72 -37.54 11.18
N PRO A 470 32.79 -38.79 11.66
CA PRO A 470 31.72 -39.49 12.39
C PRO A 470 31.42 -38.80 13.72
N TYR A 471 30.17 -38.86 14.19
CA TYR A 471 29.76 -38.25 15.45
C TYR A 471 30.18 -39.04 16.69
N VAL A 472 30.54 -40.31 16.52
CA VAL A 472 31.11 -41.15 17.59
C VAL A 472 32.60 -41.34 17.37
N ALA A 473 33.37 -41.08 18.42
CA ALA A 473 34.81 -41.32 18.49
C ALA A 473 35.14 -42.41 19.50
N VAL A 474 36.34 -42.98 19.38
CA VAL A 474 36.89 -43.91 20.37
C VAL A 474 37.51 -43.11 21.51
N ALA A 475 37.14 -43.42 22.76
CA ALA A 475 37.65 -42.72 23.92
C ALA A 475 39.18 -42.89 24.09
N ASN A 476 39.82 -41.84 24.61
CA ASN A 476 41.25 -41.70 24.87
C ASN A 476 42.13 -41.81 23.60
N ARG A 477 41.55 -41.57 22.43
CA ARG A 477 42.26 -41.55 21.15
C ARG A 477 41.99 -40.23 20.43
N ALA A 478 43.01 -39.70 19.76
CA ALA A 478 42.87 -38.54 18.88
C ALA A 478 42.63 -39.05 17.45
N ASP A 479 41.57 -38.59 16.80
CA ASP A 479 41.23 -38.98 15.43
C ASP A 479 40.71 -37.79 14.63
N ASN A 480 40.75 -37.94 13.30
CA ASN A 480 40.22 -36.95 12.37
C ASN A 480 38.70 -37.04 12.31
N VAL A 481 38.07 -35.86 12.27
CA VAL A 481 36.65 -35.65 12.03
C VAL A 481 36.43 -34.52 11.04
N ILE A 482 35.28 -34.56 10.38
CA ILE A 482 34.84 -33.54 9.43
C ILE A 482 33.67 -32.80 10.07
N LEU A 483 33.79 -31.47 10.16
CA LEU A 483 32.72 -30.60 10.63
C LEU A 483 31.96 -30.05 9.44
N ARG A 484 30.64 -30.08 9.53
CA ARG A 484 29.71 -29.56 8.51
C ARG A 484 28.86 -28.45 9.09
N GLY A 485 28.64 -27.41 8.31
CA GLY A 485 27.94 -26.23 8.77
C GLY A 485 27.92 -25.10 7.76
N SER A 486 27.98 -23.86 8.24
CA SER A 486 27.94 -22.64 7.41
C SER A 486 28.81 -21.54 8.00
N GLY A 487 29.27 -20.61 7.16
CA GLY A 487 30.02 -19.42 7.58
C GLY A 487 31.47 -19.71 7.98
N PHE A 488 32.01 -20.88 7.63
CA PHE A 488 33.35 -21.29 8.05
C PHE A 488 34.47 -20.44 7.46
N ASN A 489 34.25 -19.76 6.33
CA ASN A 489 35.23 -18.81 5.78
C ASN A 489 35.49 -17.62 6.72
N GLY A 490 34.54 -17.31 7.63
CA GLY A 490 34.65 -16.25 8.62
C GLY A 490 35.36 -16.64 9.93
N LEU A 491 35.91 -17.85 10.03
CA LEU A 491 36.46 -18.39 11.29
C LEU A 491 37.89 -17.96 11.63
N ALA A 492 38.56 -17.15 10.81
CA ALA A 492 39.98 -16.84 10.97
C ALA A 492 40.34 -16.44 12.42
N GLY A 493 41.19 -17.25 13.07
CA GLY A 493 41.69 -17.02 14.43
C GLY A 493 40.75 -17.42 15.58
N LYS A 494 39.58 -18.01 15.32
CA LYS A 494 38.67 -18.51 16.37
C LYS A 494 39.04 -19.94 16.77
N ALA A 495 38.97 -20.27 18.06
CA ALA A 495 39.11 -21.67 18.49
C ALA A 495 37.84 -22.48 18.18
N ILE A 496 37.99 -23.78 17.92
CA ILE A 496 36.89 -24.75 17.93
C ILE A 496 37.09 -25.63 19.15
N SER A 497 36.07 -25.75 20.00
CA SER A 497 36.16 -26.51 21.24
C SER A 497 35.29 -27.76 21.19
N PHE A 498 35.83 -28.86 21.72
CA PHE A 498 35.11 -30.09 22.03
C PHE A 498 34.81 -30.09 23.53
N GLY A 499 33.58 -29.73 23.90
CA GLY A 499 33.25 -29.35 25.27
C GLY A 499 34.12 -28.16 25.71
N SER A 500 34.88 -28.33 26.78
CA SER A 500 35.82 -27.30 27.27
C SER A 500 37.21 -27.36 26.63
N THR A 501 37.49 -28.33 25.75
CA THR A 501 38.84 -28.51 25.19
C THR A 501 38.95 -27.83 23.83
N ALA A 502 39.69 -26.72 23.79
CA ALA A 502 39.90 -25.93 22.58
C ALA A 502 40.96 -26.54 21.65
N VAL A 503 40.72 -26.42 20.35
CA VAL A 503 41.65 -26.73 19.26
C VAL A 503 41.81 -25.49 18.40
N THR A 504 43.06 -25.08 18.17
CA THR A 504 43.41 -23.87 17.41
C THR A 504 43.94 -24.16 16.01
N SER A 505 44.18 -25.44 15.68
CA SER A 505 44.65 -25.88 14.37
C SER A 505 43.58 -26.75 13.70
N TYR A 506 43.05 -26.25 12.58
CA TYR A 506 42.09 -26.94 11.73
C TYR A 506 42.20 -26.40 10.30
N ALA A 507 41.75 -27.18 9.33
CA ALA A 507 41.73 -26.78 7.93
C ALA A 507 40.29 -26.43 7.52
N VAL A 508 40.05 -25.16 7.20
CA VAL A 508 38.81 -24.74 6.52
C VAL A 508 38.94 -25.15 5.05
N VAL A 509 38.11 -26.09 4.61
CA VAL A 509 38.12 -26.60 3.23
C VAL A 509 37.16 -25.79 2.36
N SER A 510 36.01 -25.41 2.91
CA SER A 510 35.01 -24.55 2.26
C SER A 510 34.20 -23.81 3.32
N ASP A 511 33.22 -22.99 2.91
CA ASP A 511 32.32 -22.31 3.85
C ASP A 511 31.44 -23.28 4.67
N SER A 512 31.40 -24.55 4.28
CA SER A 512 30.60 -25.62 4.90
C SER A 512 31.39 -26.85 5.32
N GLU A 513 32.73 -26.86 5.16
CA GLU A 513 33.61 -27.96 5.58
C GLU A 513 34.81 -27.49 6.38
N ILE A 514 35.03 -28.12 7.53
CA ILE A 514 36.30 -28.06 8.28
C ILE A 514 36.81 -29.47 8.51
N ARG A 515 38.11 -29.67 8.36
CA ARG A 515 38.81 -30.88 8.78
C ARG A 515 39.62 -30.58 10.03
N ILE A 516 39.42 -31.40 11.06
CA ILE A 516 40.02 -31.18 12.37
C ILE A 516 40.32 -32.51 13.05
N THR A 517 41.36 -32.54 13.88
CA THR A 517 41.66 -33.66 14.77
C THR A 517 41.17 -33.30 16.16
N HIS A 518 40.29 -34.12 16.74
CA HIS A 518 39.91 -33.94 18.14
C HIS A 518 41.02 -34.48 19.06
N PRO A 519 41.21 -33.93 20.27
CA PRO A 519 42.16 -34.45 21.24
C PRO A 519 41.75 -35.84 21.75
N ALA A 520 42.61 -36.50 22.53
CA ALA A 520 42.27 -37.75 23.22
C ALA A 520 41.24 -37.49 24.32
N LEU A 521 39.95 -37.61 23.98
CA LEU A 521 38.82 -37.33 24.86
C LEU A 521 38.41 -38.58 25.64
N ALA A 522 38.21 -38.47 26.96
CA ALA A 522 37.64 -39.56 27.75
C ALA A 522 36.21 -39.92 27.28
N ALA A 523 35.65 -41.04 27.74
CA ALA A 523 34.28 -41.38 27.38
C ALA A 523 33.30 -40.30 27.89
N GLY A 524 32.46 -39.78 27.00
CA GLY A 524 31.58 -38.65 27.31
C GLY A 524 30.98 -37.97 26.08
N SER A 525 30.15 -36.97 26.32
CA SER A 525 29.53 -36.14 25.29
C SER A 525 30.18 -34.75 25.28
N TYR A 526 30.59 -34.30 24.10
CA TYR A 526 31.36 -33.08 23.89
C TYR A 526 30.64 -32.18 22.88
N PRO A 527 29.76 -31.28 23.37
CA PRO A 527 29.15 -30.25 22.54
C PRO A 527 30.22 -29.42 21.85
N MET A 528 30.02 -29.12 20.57
CA MET A 528 30.98 -28.35 19.79
C MET A 528 30.65 -26.87 19.85
N HIS A 529 31.68 -26.06 20.05
CA HIS A 529 31.56 -24.61 20.17
C HIS A 529 32.55 -23.90 19.26
N ILE A 530 32.14 -22.76 18.72
CA ILE A 530 33.05 -21.83 18.04
C ILE A 530 33.33 -20.66 18.98
N GLY A 531 34.60 -20.32 19.15
CA GLY A 531 35.07 -19.23 20.00
C GLY A 531 35.44 -19.66 21.41
N ASP A 532 35.55 -18.67 22.30
CA ASP A 532 36.03 -18.79 23.69
C ASP A 532 34.89 -18.82 24.73
N GLY A 533 33.64 -19.03 24.28
CA GLY A 533 32.45 -19.03 25.13
C GLY A 533 31.85 -17.66 25.41
N SER A 534 32.47 -16.55 24.98
CA SER A 534 31.88 -15.20 25.06
C SER A 534 30.98 -14.84 23.87
N SER A 535 31.15 -15.55 22.76
CA SER A 535 30.35 -15.41 21.54
C SER A 535 28.97 -16.07 21.67
N ILE A 536 28.01 -15.54 20.92
CA ILE A 536 26.72 -16.22 20.73
C ILE A 536 27.00 -17.49 19.92
N ASP A 537 26.78 -18.65 20.52
CA ASP A 537 26.98 -19.93 19.86
C ASP A 537 25.66 -20.53 19.38
N VAL A 538 25.57 -20.70 18.07
CA VAL A 538 24.43 -21.29 17.36
C VAL A 538 24.70 -22.73 16.93
N SER A 539 25.87 -23.29 17.27
CA SER A 539 26.25 -24.67 16.93
C SER A 539 25.38 -25.70 17.65
N SER A 540 25.12 -26.82 16.97
CA SER A 540 24.30 -27.93 17.48
C SER A 540 25.03 -29.27 17.50
N ALA A 541 26.17 -29.38 16.82
CA ALA A 541 26.93 -30.62 16.76
C ALA A 541 27.47 -31.04 18.13
N THR A 542 27.51 -32.35 18.33
CA THR A 542 28.07 -32.98 19.53
C THR A 542 28.89 -34.19 19.10
N LEU A 543 30.13 -34.29 19.58
CA LEU A 543 30.95 -35.48 19.43
C LEU A 543 30.77 -36.35 20.67
N VAL A 544 30.48 -37.64 20.49
CA VAL A 544 30.38 -38.60 21.59
C VAL A 544 31.61 -39.50 21.57
N ALA A 545 32.40 -39.50 22.63
CA ALA A 545 33.49 -40.45 22.78
C ALA A 545 33.00 -41.66 23.59
N VAL A 546 33.17 -42.87 23.06
CA VAL A 546 32.77 -44.11 23.73
C VAL A 546 33.98 -45.00 23.98
N SER A 547 33.99 -45.68 25.12
CA SER A 547 34.99 -46.72 25.37
C SER A 547 34.85 -47.83 24.32
N PRO A 548 35.97 -48.33 23.75
CA PRO A 548 35.93 -49.48 22.85
C PRO A 548 35.19 -50.65 23.53
N PRO A 549 34.16 -51.23 22.91
CA PRO A 549 33.51 -52.41 23.46
C PRO A 549 34.43 -53.63 23.35
N THR A 550 34.33 -54.54 24.32
CA THR A 550 34.95 -55.87 24.22
C THR A 550 33.84 -56.90 24.18
N PHE A 551 33.46 -57.32 22.98
CA PHE A 551 32.43 -58.34 22.80
C PHE A 551 33.05 -59.73 22.90
N ALA A 552 32.51 -60.58 23.76
CA ALA A 552 32.77 -62.01 23.67
C ALA A 552 32.13 -62.55 22.38
N GLY A 553 32.75 -63.59 21.82
CA GLY A 553 32.18 -64.29 20.67
C GLY A 553 30.79 -64.85 21.01
N ALA A 554 29.80 -64.53 20.17
CA ALA A 554 28.41 -64.90 20.40
C ALA A 554 27.67 -65.19 19.09
N THR A 555 26.59 -65.97 19.19
CA THR A 555 25.63 -66.18 18.11
C THR A 555 24.28 -65.63 18.53
N LEU A 556 23.73 -64.68 17.76
CA LEU A 556 22.42 -64.08 18.00
C LEU A 556 21.39 -64.74 17.09
N ALA A 557 20.29 -65.20 17.69
CA ALA A 557 19.18 -65.79 16.97
C ALA A 557 18.22 -64.71 16.47
N TYR A 558 17.66 -64.91 15.28
CA TYR A 558 16.57 -64.09 14.77
C TYR A 558 15.26 -64.38 15.52
N PRO A 559 14.41 -63.36 15.79
CA PRO A 559 13.10 -63.57 16.42
C PRO A 559 12.15 -64.44 15.58
N SER A 560 12.28 -64.35 14.26
CA SER A 560 11.46 -65.10 13.30
C SER A 560 12.24 -66.26 12.68
N SER A 561 11.61 -67.43 12.65
CA SER A 561 12.09 -68.62 11.93
C SER A 561 11.83 -68.56 10.43
N ALA A 562 11.10 -67.55 9.93
CA ALA A 562 10.81 -67.41 8.52
C ALA A 562 12.11 -67.35 7.68
N ALA A 563 12.02 -67.89 6.46
CA ALA A 563 13.07 -67.73 5.47
C ALA A 563 13.29 -66.23 5.23
N LYS A 564 14.54 -65.78 5.26
CA LYS A 564 14.89 -64.36 5.30
C LYS A 564 16.16 -64.04 4.51
N GLN A 565 16.37 -62.76 4.26
CA GLN A 565 17.57 -62.19 3.69
C GLN A 565 18.04 -61.01 4.56
N PRO A 566 19.26 -61.06 5.11
CA PRO A 566 19.93 -59.88 5.65
C PRO A 566 20.14 -58.82 4.56
N LEU A 567 19.61 -57.63 4.79
CA LEU A 567 19.73 -56.50 3.88
C LEU A 567 20.95 -55.64 4.24
N GLN A 568 21.07 -55.29 5.53
CA GLN A 568 22.08 -54.36 6.03
C GLN A 568 22.32 -54.52 7.53
N LEU A 569 23.54 -54.18 7.96
CA LEU A 569 23.95 -54.10 9.35
C LEU A 569 24.34 -52.66 9.72
N VAL A 570 23.89 -52.22 10.88
CA VAL A 570 24.25 -50.92 11.46
C VAL A 570 24.62 -51.16 12.93
N TYR A 571 25.81 -50.72 13.33
CA TYR A 571 26.21 -50.73 14.73
C TYR A 571 26.19 -49.32 15.30
N ASP A 572 25.28 -49.09 16.25
CA ASP A 572 25.19 -47.86 17.04
C ASP A 572 26.12 -47.99 18.26
N SER A 573 27.30 -47.41 18.13
CA SER A 573 28.34 -47.42 19.16
C SER A 573 28.00 -46.59 20.39
N GLU A 574 27.25 -45.49 20.23
CA GLU A 574 26.75 -44.67 21.35
C GLU A 574 25.88 -45.51 22.29
N ARG A 575 24.99 -46.34 21.72
CA ARG A 575 23.98 -47.11 22.46
C ARG A 575 24.32 -48.59 22.61
N ARG A 576 25.50 -49.00 22.14
CA ARG A 576 25.96 -50.40 22.10
C ARG A 576 24.90 -51.35 21.53
N ALA A 577 24.33 -50.97 20.39
CA ALA A 577 23.24 -51.70 19.78
C ALA A 577 23.57 -52.10 18.33
N LEU A 578 23.26 -53.34 17.98
CA LEU A 578 23.33 -53.84 16.62
C LEU A 578 21.93 -53.83 16.01
N LEU A 579 21.75 -53.07 14.95
CA LEU A 579 20.54 -53.07 14.13
C LEU A 579 20.77 -53.92 12.89
N VAL A 580 19.84 -54.84 12.65
CA VAL A 580 19.88 -55.79 11.54
C VAL A 580 18.60 -55.62 10.74
N ALA A 581 18.73 -55.23 9.48
CA ALA A 581 17.62 -55.20 8.54
C ALA A 581 17.48 -56.57 7.87
N VAL A 582 16.28 -57.16 7.94
CA VAL A 582 15.96 -58.41 7.25
C VAL A 582 14.67 -58.29 6.46
N ALA A 583 14.60 -58.92 5.29
CA ALA A 583 13.35 -59.10 4.55
C ALA A 583 12.92 -60.57 4.51
N TYR A 584 11.62 -60.81 4.38
CA TYR A 584 10.99 -62.13 4.35
C TYR A 584 10.25 -62.36 3.02
N PRO A 585 10.77 -63.19 2.09
CA PRO A 585 12.07 -63.87 2.13
C PRO A 585 13.25 -63.05 1.59
N GLU A 586 12.99 -61.97 0.86
CA GLU A 586 13.97 -61.21 0.10
C GLU A 586 13.60 -59.72 -0.01
N ALA A 587 14.55 -58.88 -0.42
CA ALA A 587 14.36 -57.43 -0.50
C ALA A 587 13.13 -57.04 -1.34
N GLY A 588 12.35 -56.06 -0.86
CA GLY A 588 11.09 -55.62 -1.49
C GLY A 588 9.84 -56.34 -1.00
N TYR A 589 9.99 -57.37 -0.17
CA TYR A 589 8.91 -57.95 0.62
C TYR A 589 8.87 -57.32 2.02
N GLY A 590 7.87 -57.69 2.83
CA GLY A 590 7.84 -57.31 4.23
C GLY A 590 9.08 -57.78 4.99
N GLY A 591 9.55 -57.00 5.95
CA GLY A 591 10.77 -57.28 6.69
C GLY A 591 10.75 -56.66 8.09
N ASP A 592 11.81 -56.90 8.86
CA ASP A 592 11.97 -56.35 10.20
C ASP A 592 13.29 -55.58 10.34
N ILE A 593 13.24 -54.48 11.07
CA ILE A 593 14.39 -53.88 11.73
C ILE A 593 14.50 -54.54 13.10
N ILE A 594 15.59 -55.28 13.34
CA ILE A 594 15.82 -55.99 14.60
C ILE A 594 16.95 -55.31 15.34
N ARG A 595 16.73 -54.94 16.60
CA ARG A 595 17.68 -54.22 17.45
C ARG A 595 18.12 -55.09 18.63
N TYR A 596 19.37 -55.53 18.59
CA TYR A 596 20.03 -56.22 19.70
C TYR A 596 20.79 -55.19 20.55
N THR A 597 20.65 -55.26 21.87
CA THR A 597 21.37 -54.38 22.80
C THR A 597 22.40 -55.17 23.58
N TYR A 598 23.54 -54.55 23.88
CA TYR A 598 24.55 -55.12 24.75
C TYR A 598 24.54 -54.44 26.11
N ASP A 599 24.30 -55.20 27.18
CA ASP A 599 24.19 -54.66 28.54
C ASP A 599 25.54 -54.42 29.24
N GLY A 600 26.65 -54.76 28.57
CA GLY A 600 28.01 -54.74 29.13
C GLY A 600 28.58 -56.14 29.38
N THR A 601 27.74 -57.18 29.36
CA THR A 601 28.14 -58.58 29.53
C THR A 601 27.60 -59.47 28.41
N ALA A 602 26.33 -59.31 28.03
CA ALA A 602 25.65 -60.14 27.05
C ALA A 602 24.80 -59.32 26.09
N TRP A 603 24.51 -59.92 24.93
CA TRP A 603 23.54 -59.41 23.98
C TRP A 603 22.11 -59.80 24.39
N SER A 604 21.15 -58.93 24.12
CA SER A 604 19.74 -59.17 24.43
C SER A 604 19.22 -60.45 23.77
N ALA A 605 18.71 -61.39 24.57
CA ALA A 605 18.09 -62.63 24.07
C ALA A 605 16.75 -62.39 23.35
N THR A 606 16.04 -61.32 23.71
CA THR A 606 14.78 -60.90 23.08
C THR A 606 14.97 -59.49 22.51
N PRO A 607 15.39 -59.35 21.24
CA PRO A 607 15.61 -58.04 20.65
C PRO A 607 14.28 -57.34 20.35
N THR A 608 14.32 -56.00 20.30
CA THR A 608 13.19 -55.23 19.77
C THR A 608 13.12 -55.44 18.26
N SER A 609 11.91 -55.67 17.73
CA SER A 609 11.70 -55.86 16.30
C SER A 609 10.58 -54.94 15.81
N GLN A 610 10.78 -54.31 14.66
CA GLN A 610 9.79 -53.44 14.02
C GLN A 610 9.62 -53.82 12.54
N TYR A 611 8.38 -54.14 12.17
CA TYR A 611 8.03 -54.48 10.79
C TYR A 611 8.10 -53.25 9.86
N VAL A 612 8.62 -53.48 8.66
CA VAL A 612 8.70 -52.52 7.55
C VAL A 612 8.11 -53.18 6.29
N PRO A 613 7.07 -52.59 5.66
CA PRO A 613 6.53 -53.11 4.42
C PRO A 613 7.49 -52.85 3.25
N ALA A 614 7.59 -53.83 2.34
CA ALA A 614 8.41 -53.74 1.13
C ALA A 614 9.85 -53.25 1.38
N PHE A 615 10.51 -53.83 2.39
CA PHE A 615 11.76 -53.36 2.97
C PHE A 615 12.97 -53.60 2.05
N ARG A 616 13.81 -52.58 1.89
CA ARG A 616 14.92 -52.59 0.93
C ARG A 616 16.28 -52.41 1.58
N ASP A 617 16.43 -51.40 2.45
CA ASP A 617 17.71 -51.07 3.08
C ASP A 617 17.53 -50.12 4.28
N ILE A 618 18.58 -49.95 5.10
CA ILE A 618 18.64 -48.97 6.20
C ILE A 618 19.95 -48.21 6.23
N GLY A 619 19.92 -46.98 6.74
CA GLY A 619 21.10 -46.21 7.10
C GLY A 619 20.89 -45.46 8.41
N LEU A 620 21.95 -45.36 9.23
CA LEU A 620 21.94 -44.47 10.40
C LEU A 620 22.34 -43.06 9.97
N ALA A 621 21.60 -42.06 10.44
CA ALA A 621 21.96 -40.67 10.26
C ALA A 621 23.37 -40.40 10.82
N THR A 622 24.08 -39.45 10.22
CA THR A 622 25.47 -39.11 10.58
C THR A 622 25.65 -38.56 11.99
N ASP A 623 24.55 -38.17 12.63
CA ASP A 623 24.48 -37.71 14.02
C ASP A 623 23.85 -38.74 14.97
N GLY A 624 23.52 -39.94 14.46
CA GLY A 624 22.89 -41.00 15.23
C GLY A 624 21.43 -40.74 15.62
N SER A 625 20.84 -39.62 15.21
CA SER A 625 19.53 -39.20 15.72
C SER A 625 18.36 -40.01 15.15
N LYS A 626 18.54 -40.58 13.95
CA LYS A 626 17.51 -41.30 13.21
C LYS A 626 18.09 -42.48 12.45
N LEU A 627 17.33 -43.57 12.40
CA LEU A 627 17.54 -44.65 11.46
C LEU A 627 16.60 -44.43 10.28
N ILE A 628 17.10 -44.40 9.04
CA ILE A 628 16.26 -44.25 7.86
C ILE A 628 16.13 -45.60 7.18
N ALA A 629 14.90 -46.11 7.09
CA ALA A 629 14.59 -47.32 6.35
C ALA A 629 13.91 -46.97 5.03
N ILE A 630 14.39 -47.56 3.94
CA ILE A 630 13.75 -47.41 2.63
C ILE A 630 12.89 -48.64 2.31
N SER A 631 11.73 -48.36 1.74
CA SER A 631 10.87 -49.33 1.07
C SER A 631 10.79 -49.02 -0.42
N ASP A 632 10.06 -49.82 -1.21
CA ASP A 632 9.87 -49.57 -2.64
C ASP A 632 9.56 -48.10 -2.98
N CYS A 633 8.76 -47.43 -2.13
CA CYS A 633 8.17 -46.13 -2.44
C CYS A 633 8.31 -45.09 -1.34
N ALA A 634 9.11 -45.33 -0.31
CA ALA A 634 9.29 -44.34 0.76
C ALA A 634 10.61 -44.49 1.51
N ALA A 635 11.14 -43.36 1.96
CA ALA A 635 12.16 -43.32 3.01
C ALA A 635 11.49 -42.92 4.33
N THR A 636 11.53 -43.82 5.31
CA THR A 636 10.86 -43.65 6.60
C THR A 636 11.89 -43.49 7.72
N PRO A 637 11.90 -42.36 8.45
CA PRO A 637 12.73 -42.21 9.63
C PRO A 637 12.14 -43.01 10.79
N PHE A 638 13.01 -43.63 11.58
CA PHE A 638 12.72 -44.36 12.79
C PHE A 638 13.57 -43.82 13.94
N ASP A 639 13.02 -43.83 15.14
CA ASP A 639 13.82 -43.67 16.37
C ASP A 639 14.79 -44.86 16.50
N PRO A 640 16.11 -44.64 16.64
CA PRO A 640 17.11 -45.72 16.65
C PRO A 640 17.07 -46.59 17.92
N VAL A 641 16.29 -46.20 18.94
CA VAL A 641 16.14 -46.92 20.21
C VAL A 641 14.80 -47.64 20.27
N LEU A 642 13.73 -46.89 20.10
CA LEU A 642 12.35 -47.36 20.25
C LEU A 642 11.82 -48.01 18.96
N LEU A 643 12.48 -47.77 17.82
CA LEU A 643 12.02 -48.17 16.49
C LEU A 643 10.61 -47.65 16.16
N THR A 644 10.20 -46.53 16.74
CA THR A 644 8.95 -45.87 16.38
C THR A 644 9.11 -45.14 15.05
N ALA A 645 8.21 -45.42 14.10
CA ALA A 645 8.21 -44.78 12.80
C ALA A 645 7.78 -43.30 12.89
N GLY A 646 8.51 -42.44 12.18
CA GLY A 646 8.13 -41.07 11.90
C GLY A 646 7.38 -40.93 10.57
N THR A 647 7.28 -39.69 10.08
CA THR A 647 6.61 -39.39 8.81
C THR A 647 7.46 -39.85 7.61
N PRO A 648 6.94 -40.72 6.72
CA PRO A 648 7.66 -41.16 5.54
C PRO A 648 7.76 -40.07 4.47
N ALA A 649 8.91 -39.99 3.80
CA ALA A 649 9.07 -39.26 2.55
C ALA A 649 8.78 -40.19 1.37
N SER A 650 7.64 -39.98 0.71
CA SER A 650 7.18 -40.84 -0.38
C SER A 650 7.84 -40.50 -1.72
N LEU A 651 8.14 -41.54 -2.49
CA LEU A 651 8.40 -41.48 -3.92
C LEU A 651 7.06 -41.67 -4.66
N ASP A 652 6.84 -40.90 -5.74
CA ASP A 652 5.66 -41.06 -6.60
C ASP A 652 5.75 -42.33 -7.46
N CYS A 653 5.52 -43.47 -6.83
CA CYS A 653 5.46 -44.76 -7.50
C CYS A 653 4.18 -44.95 -8.32
N ALA A 654 3.11 -44.22 -8.04
CA ALA A 654 1.86 -44.35 -8.77
C ALA A 654 2.06 -44.00 -10.26
N ASN A 655 2.86 -42.96 -10.52
CA ASN A 655 3.23 -42.55 -11.88
C ASN A 655 4.52 -43.22 -12.39
N ARG A 656 5.19 -44.04 -11.56
CA ARG A 656 6.43 -44.77 -11.91
C ARG A 656 6.39 -46.22 -11.39
N PRO A 657 5.44 -47.06 -11.85
CA PRO A 657 5.16 -48.36 -11.24
C PRO A 657 6.30 -49.39 -11.35
N TYR A 658 7.27 -49.13 -12.23
CA TYR A 658 8.44 -49.99 -12.42
C TYR A 658 9.66 -49.54 -11.61
N VAL A 659 9.66 -48.34 -11.01
CA VAL A 659 10.80 -47.82 -10.24
C VAL A 659 10.59 -48.09 -8.75
N TYR A 660 11.65 -48.48 -8.05
CA TYR A 660 11.64 -48.66 -6.60
C TYR A 660 12.96 -48.19 -5.96
N LEU A 661 12.94 -47.78 -4.69
CA LEU A 661 14.17 -47.50 -3.94
C LEU A 661 14.91 -48.82 -3.65
N ALA A 662 16.23 -48.85 -3.84
CA ALA A 662 17.00 -50.10 -3.80
C ALA A 662 17.99 -50.15 -2.63
N HIS A 663 18.93 -49.20 -2.58
CA HIS A 663 20.04 -49.21 -1.62
C HIS A 663 20.36 -47.81 -1.12
N VAL A 664 21.04 -47.73 0.03
CA VAL A 664 21.42 -46.46 0.64
C VAL A 664 22.89 -46.38 1.04
N ALA A 665 23.45 -45.18 0.99
CA ALA A 665 24.74 -44.89 1.61
C ALA A 665 24.72 -43.50 2.24
N MET A 666 25.15 -43.41 3.50
CA MET A 666 25.12 -42.17 4.26
C MET A 666 26.37 -41.32 3.98
N THR A 667 26.19 -40.03 3.70
CA THR A 667 27.29 -39.08 3.48
C THR A 667 27.27 -37.96 4.53
N ASN A 668 28.42 -37.35 4.79
CA ASN A 668 28.57 -36.45 5.93
C ASN A 668 27.88 -35.09 5.76
N ASN A 669 27.49 -34.70 4.55
CA ASN A 669 26.82 -33.42 4.29
C ASN A 669 25.31 -33.44 4.61
N GLY A 670 24.83 -34.48 5.30
CA GLY A 670 23.43 -34.61 5.71
C GLY A 670 22.52 -35.20 4.62
N LEU A 671 23.10 -35.78 3.57
CA LEU A 671 22.38 -36.52 2.54
C LEU A 671 22.68 -38.01 2.63
N MET A 672 21.62 -38.82 2.74
CA MET A 672 21.72 -40.24 2.47
C MET A 672 21.46 -40.45 0.98
N LEU A 673 22.45 -40.94 0.23
CA LEU A 673 22.25 -41.32 -1.16
C LEU A 673 21.32 -42.52 -1.21
N VAL A 674 20.36 -42.48 -2.13
CA VAL A 674 19.36 -43.53 -2.34
C VAL A 674 19.37 -43.89 -3.81
N THR A 675 19.89 -45.07 -4.13
CA THR A 675 19.80 -45.59 -5.50
C THR A 675 18.45 -46.24 -5.74
N THR A 676 18.08 -46.38 -7.01
CA THR A 676 16.84 -47.02 -7.41
C THR A 676 17.08 -48.23 -8.29
N GLY A 677 16.08 -49.10 -8.35
CA GLY A 677 16.02 -50.23 -9.27
C GLY A 677 14.81 -50.11 -10.19
N TYR A 678 14.83 -50.92 -11.26
CA TYR A 678 13.76 -50.99 -12.24
C TYR A 678 13.19 -52.41 -12.32
N ARG A 679 11.87 -52.58 -12.40
CA ARG A 679 11.22 -53.87 -12.66
C ARG A 679 11.27 -54.14 -14.17
N GLY A 680 12.44 -54.56 -14.65
CA GLY A 680 12.75 -54.75 -16.06
C GLY A 680 14.21 -54.38 -16.34
N SER A 681 14.45 -53.71 -17.46
CA SER A 681 15.76 -53.16 -17.81
C SER A 681 15.65 -51.66 -18.06
N GLY A 682 16.55 -50.86 -17.49
CA GLY A 682 16.63 -49.42 -17.71
C GLY A 682 17.34 -48.68 -16.59
N ASP A 683 17.86 -47.49 -16.91
CA ASP A 683 18.54 -46.63 -15.95
C ASP A 683 17.53 -45.84 -15.12
N THR A 684 17.83 -45.68 -13.84
CA THR A 684 16.92 -45.04 -12.89
C THR A 684 17.64 -44.01 -12.03
N GLN A 685 16.87 -43.02 -11.58
CA GLN A 685 17.40 -41.85 -10.91
C GLN A 685 17.92 -42.17 -9.51
N VAL A 686 19.11 -41.67 -9.19
CA VAL A 686 19.60 -41.62 -7.81
C VAL A 686 18.96 -40.41 -7.11
N TYR A 687 18.54 -40.59 -5.86
CA TYR A 687 17.97 -39.56 -4.99
C TYR A 687 18.87 -39.32 -3.78
N GLY A 688 18.65 -38.19 -3.10
CA GLY A 688 19.15 -37.97 -1.74
C GLY A 688 17.98 -37.91 -0.76
N TYR A 689 18.11 -38.51 0.41
CA TYR A 689 17.25 -38.19 1.55
C TYR A 689 17.94 -37.13 2.41
N SER A 690 17.36 -35.94 2.47
CA SER A 690 17.90 -34.82 3.26
C SER A 690 17.49 -34.94 4.72
N LEU A 691 18.47 -35.10 5.62
CA LEU A 691 18.23 -35.16 7.06
C LEU A 691 17.63 -33.85 7.61
N ARG A 692 17.94 -32.71 6.95
CA ARG A 692 17.45 -31.38 7.34
C ARG A 692 15.97 -31.18 7.05
N SER A 693 15.53 -31.53 5.84
CA SER A 693 14.13 -31.33 5.42
C SER A 693 13.25 -32.56 5.65
N GLY A 694 13.86 -33.73 5.85
CA GLY A 694 13.13 -35.00 5.96
C GLY A 694 12.47 -35.44 4.64
N THR A 695 13.01 -35.01 3.50
CA THR A 695 12.43 -35.23 2.17
C THR A 695 13.39 -35.94 1.22
N LEU A 696 12.85 -36.70 0.26
CA LEU A 696 13.60 -37.17 -0.90
C LEU A 696 13.81 -36.00 -1.88
N VAL A 697 15.04 -35.81 -2.34
CA VAL A 697 15.44 -34.82 -3.32
C VAL A 697 16.07 -35.50 -4.53
N SER A 698 15.68 -35.06 -5.72
CA SER A 698 16.16 -35.58 -7.00
C SER A 698 17.39 -34.83 -7.52
N SER A 699 17.69 -33.66 -6.93
CA SER A 699 18.77 -32.74 -7.31
C SER A 699 20.09 -33.05 -6.59
N ILE A 700 20.47 -34.31 -6.56
CA ILE A 700 21.86 -34.68 -6.30
C ILE A 700 22.67 -34.45 -7.58
N GLY A 701 23.97 -34.15 -7.48
CA GLY A 701 24.83 -33.81 -8.63
C GLY A 701 24.68 -34.76 -9.83
N SER A 702 25.14 -34.37 -11.02
CA SER A 702 24.92 -35.12 -12.26
C SER A 702 26.24 -35.65 -12.86
N TYR A 703 26.35 -36.94 -13.22
CA TYR A 703 27.40 -37.37 -14.15
C TYR A 703 27.21 -38.71 -14.90
N PRO A 704 27.25 -38.71 -16.25
CA PRO A 704 26.89 -37.61 -17.16
C PRO A 704 25.40 -37.21 -17.01
N THR A 705 24.63 -38.10 -16.39
CA THR A 705 23.29 -37.90 -15.82
C THR A 705 23.33 -38.40 -14.36
N ASN A 706 22.23 -38.34 -13.62
CA ASN A 706 22.12 -39.02 -12.32
C ASN A 706 21.33 -40.34 -12.43
N LEU A 707 21.34 -40.96 -13.61
CA LEU A 707 20.67 -42.22 -13.88
C LEU A 707 21.70 -43.34 -13.83
N LEU A 708 21.42 -44.39 -13.07
CA LEU A 708 22.27 -45.58 -12.95
C LEU A 708 21.46 -46.85 -13.23
N TYR A 709 22.12 -47.85 -13.79
CA TYR A 709 21.59 -49.19 -13.98
C TYR A 709 21.83 -50.04 -12.72
N PHE A 710 20.81 -50.15 -11.87
CA PHE A 710 20.86 -50.89 -10.60
C PHE A 710 22.10 -50.55 -9.74
N GLY A 711 22.36 -49.27 -9.53
CA GLY A 711 23.53 -48.82 -8.78
C GLY A 711 23.53 -49.32 -7.33
N PHE A 712 24.64 -49.90 -6.88
CA PHE A 712 24.85 -50.27 -5.47
C PHE A 712 25.84 -49.29 -4.83
N PRO A 713 25.40 -48.46 -3.86
CA PRO A 713 26.23 -47.49 -3.20
C PRO A 713 26.97 -48.11 -1.99
N GLY A 714 28.16 -47.59 -1.70
CA GLY A 714 28.89 -47.78 -0.44
C GLY A 714 29.61 -46.49 -0.06
N ALA A 715 29.72 -46.18 1.23
CA ALA A 715 30.34 -44.94 1.70
C ALA A 715 31.47 -45.21 2.69
N SER A 716 32.43 -44.28 2.70
CA SER A 716 33.43 -44.12 3.77
C SER A 716 32.75 -43.86 5.11
N LEU A 717 33.34 -44.32 6.22
CA LEU A 717 32.74 -44.16 7.55
C LEU A 717 32.62 -42.69 7.99
N ASP A 718 33.54 -41.84 7.54
CA ASP A 718 33.48 -40.40 7.74
C ASP A 718 32.50 -39.69 6.79
N GLY A 719 31.87 -40.43 5.88
CA GLY A 719 30.86 -39.98 4.92
C GLY A 719 31.37 -38.99 3.87
N SER A 720 32.68 -38.77 3.76
CA SER A 720 33.26 -37.79 2.82
C SER A 720 33.12 -38.22 1.36
N ARG A 721 33.08 -39.54 1.15
CA ARG A 721 32.98 -40.17 -0.17
C ARG A 721 32.00 -41.32 -0.16
N ALA A 722 31.20 -41.40 -1.22
CA ALA A 722 30.44 -42.60 -1.57
C ALA A 722 30.76 -43.05 -3.00
N VAL A 723 30.64 -44.35 -3.26
CA VAL A 723 30.92 -45.01 -4.53
C VAL A 723 29.72 -45.84 -4.92
N MET A 724 29.29 -45.73 -6.16
CA MET A 724 28.20 -46.48 -6.77
C MET A 724 28.75 -47.25 -7.94
N VAL A 725 28.54 -48.56 -7.92
CA VAL A 725 28.92 -49.46 -9.01
C VAL A 725 27.63 -49.96 -9.65
N GLU A 726 27.63 -50.09 -10.96
CA GLU A 726 26.50 -50.57 -11.76
C GLU A 726 26.76 -52.01 -12.21
N GLY A 727 25.71 -52.77 -12.50
CA GLY A 727 25.81 -54.19 -12.85
C GLY A 727 25.23 -54.52 -14.22
N SER A 728 25.62 -55.68 -14.77
CA SER A 728 24.97 -56.31 -15.93
C SER A 728 24.91 -55.49 -17.24
N LEU A 729 25.86 -54.57 -17.47
CA LEU A 729 25.98 -53.76 -18.69
C LEU A 729 27.17 -54.22 -19.57
N SER A 730 27.07 -54.02 -20.89
CA SER A 730 28.15 -54.31 -21.84
C SER A 730 28.30 -53.16 -22.86
N PRO A 731 29.47 -52.49 -22.94
CA PRO A 731 30.65 -52.68 -22.09
C PRO A 731 30.40 -52.30 -20.62
N ALA A 732 31.29 -52.73 -19.72
CA ALA A 732 31.19 -52.39 -18.29
C ALA A 732 31.18 -50.86 -18.11
N PRO A 733 30.27 -50.32 -17.26
CA PRO A 733 30.12 -48.89 -17.05
C PRO A 733 31.24 -48.36 -16.15
N PRO A 734 31.59 -47.07 -16.24
CA PRO A 734 32.48 -46.44 -15.26
C PRO A 734 31.83 -46.41 -13.88
N ILE A 735 32.64 -46.57 -12.84
CA ILE A 735 32.16 -46.38 -11.47
C ILE A 735 31.87 -44.90 -11.21
N VAL A 736 30.79 -44.62 -10.50
CA VAL A 736 30.39 -43.25 -10.15
C VAL A 736 30.69 -43.00 -8.67
N GLN A 737 31.40 -41.91 -8.37
CA GLN A 737 31.61 -41.46 -7.00
C GLN A 737 30.78 -40.21 -6.71
N TYR A 738 30.41 -40.04 -5.44
CA TYR A 738 29.85 -38.83 -4.86
C TYR A 738 30.84 -38.25 -3.86
N ASP A 739 31.24 -37.00 -4.09
CA ASP A 739 32.08 -36.23 -3.18
C ASP A 739 31.18 -35.32 -2.33
N ALA A 740 31.16 -35.56 -1.01
CA ALA A 740 30.29 -34.85 -0.09
C ALA A 740 30.72 -33.38 0.16
N SER A 741 32.01 -33.06 -0.08
CA SER A 741 32.55 -31.69 0.03
C SER A 741 31.99 -30.78 -1.06
N SER A 742 31.91 -31.30 -2.29
CA SER A 742 31.42 -30.58 -3.47
C SER A 742 29.94 -30.85 -3.78
N GLY A 743 29.35 -31.87 -3.15
CA GLY A 743 27.98 -32.30 -3.39
C GLY A 743 27.74 -32.85 -4.80
N SER A 744 28.79 -33.34 -5.46
CA SER A 744 28.79 -33.63 -6.90
C SER A 744 29.08 -35.09 -7.22
N LEU A 745 28.49 -35.59 -8.32
CA LEU A 745 28.80 -36.89 -8.91
C LEU A 745 29.93 -36.76 -9.94
N SER A 746 30.75 -37.80 -10.07
CA SER A 746 31.77 -37.91 -11.11
C SER A 746 32.09 -39.38 -11.41
N ALA A 747 32.50 -39.67 -12.64
CA ALA A 747 33.06 -40.98 -12.98
C ALA A 747 34.51 -41.10 -12.49
N VAL A 748 34.91 -42.30 -12.09
CA VAL A 748 36.30 -42.65 -11.75
C VAL A 748 36.96 -43.37 -12.93
N ASN A 749 38.28 -43.54 -12.90
CA ASN A 749 39.08 -44.16 -13.97
C ASN A 749 39.00 -45.70 -13.99
N VAL A 750 37.91 -46.29 -13.48
CA VAL A 750 37.70 -47.74 -13.39
C VAL A 750 36.31 -48.06 -13.93
N SER A 751 36.24 -49.05 -14.83
CA SER A 751 34.99 -49.59 -15.36
C SER A 751 34.84 -51.04 -14.95
N LEU A 752 33.75 -51.35 -14.23
CA LEU A 752 33.49 -52.66 -13.63
C LEU A 752 31.99 -52.93 -13.65
N ASN A 753 31.62 -54.18 -13.91
CA ASN A 753 30.28 -54.66 -13.58
C ASN A 753 30.30 -55.19 -12.15
N GLN A 754 29.32 -54.76 -11.36
CA GLN A 754 29.18 -55.20 -9.99
C GLN A 754 28.76 -56.67 -9.89
N ASP A 755 29.37 -57.38 -8.96
CA ASP A 755 28.76 -58.56 -8.35
C ASP A 755 27.66 -58.09 -7.38
N HIS A 756 26.38 -58.33 -7.70
CA HIS A 756 25.18 -57.85 -6.98
C HIS A 756 25.11 -58.29 -5.50
N ILE A 757 26.11 -59.04 -5.04
CA ILE A 757 26.21 -59.64 -3.71
C ILE A 757 27.00 -58.74 -2.76
N ASN A 758 28.06 -58.09 -3.25
CA ASN A 758 29.03 -57.35 -2.45
C ASN A 758 28.92 -55.84 -2.71
N PRO A 759 28.52 -55.03 -1.71
CA PRO A 759 28.57 -53.56 -1.84
C PRO A 759 30.02 -53.07 -1.98
N PRO A 760 30.23 -51.86 -2.51
CA PRO A 760 31.53 -51.19 -2.39
C PRO A 760 31.87 -51.00 -0.90
N LEU A 761 33.09 -51.36 -0.50
CA LEU A 761 33.55 -51.22 0.88
C LEU A 761 34.67 -50.19 0.95
N LEU A 762 34.60 -49.28 1.90
CA LEU A 762 35.58 -48.22 2.10
C LEU A 762 36.05 -48.24 3.55
N ASP A 763 37.34 -47.97 3.76
CA ASP A 763 37.86 -47.64 5.09
C ASP A 763 37.27 -46.29 5.56
N ARG A 764 37.65 -45.85 6.77
CA ARG A 764 37.07 -44.66 7.40
C ARG A 764 37.11 -43.42 6.50
N SER A 765 38.22 -43.22 5.80
CA SER A 765 38.45 -42.04 4.96
C SER A 765 38.27 -42.27 3.45
N GLY A 766 37.97 -43.51 3.04
CA GLY A 766 38.00 -43.89 1.63
C GLY A 766 39.39 -43.86 0.99
N SER A 767 40.44 -44.04 1.80
CA SER A 767 41.82 -44.18 1.35
C SER A 767 42.09 -45.55 0.71
N LYS A 768 41.27 -46.55 1.04
CA LYS A 768 41.22 -47.88 0.42
C LYS A 768 39.78 -48.25 0.10
N VAL A 769 39.58 -48.82 -1.08
CA VAL A 769 38.26 -49.21 -1.58
C VAL A 769 38.32 -50.66 -2.04
N ILE A 770 37.41 -51.51 -1.56
CA ILE A 770 37.25 -52.89 -2.05
C ILE A 770 36.01 -52.95 -2.95
N LEU A 771 36.21 -53.42 -4.18
CA LEU A 771 35.19 -53.55 -5.21
C LEU A 771 35.04 -55.02 -5.61
N ASN A 772 33.82 -55.43 -6.00
CA ASN A 772 33.48 -56.83 -6.30
C ASN A 772 33.84 -57.83 -5.17
N GLY A 773 33.98 -57.34 -3.93
CA GLY A 773 34.29 -58.16 -2.76
C GLY A 773 35.73 -58.68 -2.67
N HIS A 774 36.63 -58.31 -3.58
CA HIS A 774 38.03 -58.81 -3.56
C HIS A 774 39.06 -57.81 -4.12
N LEU A 775 38.71 -57.03 -5.13
CA LEU A 775 39.62 -56.08 -5.77
C LEU A 775 39.88 -54.88 -4.88
N VAL A 776 41.14 -54.65 -4.48
CA VAL A 776 41.50 -53.56 -3.57
C VAL A 776 42.14 -52.41 -4.36
N TYR A 777 41.63 -51.21 -4.16
CA TYR A 777 42.06 -49.97 -4.77
C TYR A 777 42.53 -48.97 -3.72
N ASP A 778 43.42 -48.06 -4.11
CA ASP A 778 43.70 -46.84 -3.35
C ASP A 778 42.60 -45.78 -3.53
N GLY A 779 42.67 -44.69 -2.76
CA GLY A 779 41.74 -43.57 -2.87
C GLY A 779 41.75 -42.82 -4.20
N ASN A 780 42.65 -43.14 -5.14
CA ASN A 780 42.66 -42.62 -6.51
C ASN A 780 42.18 -43.67 -7.52
N TYR A 781 41.64 -44.80 -7.04
CA TYR A 781 41.17 -45.92 -7.84
C TYR A 781 42.25 -46.59 -8.70
N ASN A 782 43.52 -46.55 -8.25
CA ASN A 782 44.53 -47.47 -8.75
C ASN A 782 44.39 -48.80 -8.03
N GLN A 783 44.31 -49.91 -8.76
CA GLN A 783 44.27 -51.23 -8.14
C GLN A 783 45.63 -51.50 -7.47
N ILE A 784 45.61 -51.74 -6.16
CA ILE A 784 46.82 -51.97 -5.35
C ILE A 784 46.98 -53.43 -4.95
N GLY A 785 45.97 -54.27 -5.17
CA GLY A 785 46.06 -55.71 -4.95
C GLY A 785 44.69 -56.38 -5.00
N ASP A 786 44.66 -57.63 -4.54
CA ASP A 786 43.47 -58.48 -4.53
C ASP A 786 43.44 -59.31 -3.23
N LEU A 787 42.25 -59.74 -2.82
CA LEU A 787 42.03 -60.64 -1.71
C LEU A 787 41.93 -62.09 -2.26
N PRO A 788 42.72 -63.04 -1.74
CA PRO A 788 42.67 -64.47 -2.13
C PRO A 788 41.32 -65.17 -2.00
N CYS A 789 40.32 -64.50 -1.44
CA CYS A 789 38.99 -65.00 -1.13
C CYS A 789 38.03 -64.83 -2.33
N THR A 790 38.25 -65.60 -3.40
CA THR A 790 37.34 -65.58 -4.57
C THR A 790 36.36 -66.75 -4.54
N THR A 791 35.13 -66.48 -4.97
CA THR A 791 34.09 -67.50 -5.07
C THR A 791 34.25 -68.28 -6.37
N SER A 792 34.42 -69.60 -6.32
CA SER A 792 34.35 -70.41 -7.54
C SER A 792 32.92 -70.45 -8.08
N ALA A 793 32.76 -70.54 -9.41
CA ALA A 793 31.43 -70.63 -10.04
C ALA A 793 30.59 -71.81 -9.51
N TYR A 794 31.26 -72.90 -9.13
CA TYR A 794 30.64 -74.06 -8.49
C TYR A 794 30.08 -73.72 -7.10
N SER A 795 30.82 -72.99 -6.27
CA SER A 795 30.38 -72.57 -4.93
C SER A 795 29.21 -71.59 -5.01
N ALA A 796 29.24 -70.66 -5.97
CA ALA A 796 28.16 -69.71 -6.20
C ALA A 796 26.82 -70.38 -6.55
N TYR A 797 26.84 -71.49 -7.32
CA TYR A 797 25.62 -72.25 -7.65
C TYR A 797 24.89 -72.78 -6.41
N TYR A 798 25.64 -73.17 -5.38
CA TYR A 798 25.11 -73.68 -4.11
C TYR A 798 24.85 -72.58 -3.06
N GLY A 799 24.90 -71.30 -3.45
CA GLY A 799 24.68 -70.17 -2.54
C GLY A 799 25.85 -69.91 -1.58
N MET A 800 27.01 -70.53 -1.82
CA MET A 800 28.25 -70.32 -1.05
C MET A 800 29.04 -69.17 -1.68
N HIS A 801 28.67 -67.94 -1.34
CA HIS A 801 29.36 -66.72 -1.80
C HIS A 801 30.40 -66.24 -0.79
N THR A 802 31.40 -65.52 -1.30
CA THR A 802 32.42 -64.86 -0.48
C THR A 802 32.04 -63.41 -0.24
N TYR A 803 32.17 -62.99 1.02
CA TYR A 803 31.84 -61.66 1.49
C TYR A 803 33.06 -61.05 2.13
N ALA A 804 33.29 -59.76 1.87
CA ALA A 804 34.40 -59.02 2.44
C ALA A 804 33.94 -57.95 3.43
N ALA A 805 34.88 -57.53 4.27
CA ALA A 805 34.79 -56.32 5.06
C ALA A 805 36.17 -55.67 5.17
N ILE A 806 36.22 -54.37 5.43
CA ILE A 806 37.47 -53.63 5.65
C ILE A 806 37.47 -53.05 7.05
N ALA A 807 38.60 -53.11 7.74
CA ALA A 807 38.77 -52.45 9.02
C ALA A 807 38.68 -50.93 8.85
N PRO A 808 38.10 -50.18 9.81
CA PRO A 808 37.96 -48.73 9.69
C PRO A 808 39.27 -47.98 9.48
N ASP A 809 40.40 -48.49 9.98
CA ASP A 809 41.72 -47.89 9.78
C ASP A 809 42.37 -48.24 8.43
N GLY A 810 41.72 -49.08 7.62
CA GLY A 810 42.21 -49.52 6.32
C GLY A 810 43.41 -50.46 6.39
N THR A 811 43.81 -50.95 7.57
CA THR A 811 45.01 -51.80 7.70
C THR A 811 44.72 -53.28 7.42
N ARG A 812 43.46 -53.71 7.56
CA ARG A 812 43.06 -55.10 7.39
C ARG A 812 41.80 -55.23 6.54
N ALA A 813 41.72 -56.32 5.78
CA ALA A 813 40.49 -56.81 5.18
C ALA A 813 40.14 -58.18 5.73
N TYR A 814 38.86 -58.50 5.75
CA TYR A 814 38.34 -59.77 6.21
C TYR A 814 37.52 -60.42 5.10
N CYS A 815 37.63 -61.73 4.95
CA CYS A 815 36.78 -62.48 4.04
C CYS A 815 36.15 -63.68 4.73
N TYR A 816 34.89 -63.92 4.41
CA TYR A 816 34.14 -65.09 4.86
C TYR A 816 33.38 -65.70 3.69
N THR A 817 33.57 -67.00 3.49
CA THR A 817 32.82 -67.78 2.51
C THR A 817 31.68 -68.49 3.20
N ALA A 818 30.43 -68.20 2.78
CA ALA A 818 29.26 -68.80 3.38
C ALA A 818 29.32 -70.34 3.33
N GLY A 819 29.12 -70.97 4.48
CA GLY A 819 29.15 -72.43 4.63
C GLY A 819 30.50 -72.98 5.05
N THR A 820 31.54 -72.15 5.11
CA THR A 820 32.81 -72.48 5.77
C THR A 820 32.80 -71.97 7.21
N PRO A 821 33.55 -72.57 8.14
CA PRO A 821 33.62 -72.06 9.51
C PRO A 821 34.71 -70.99 9.68
N VAL A 822 35.41 -70.57 8.62
CA VAL A 822 36.66 -69.80 8.75
C VAL A 822 36.48 -68.36 8.26
N LEU A 823 36.96 -67.41 9.07
CA LEU A 823 37.17 -66.02 8.72
C LEU A 823 38.64 -65.80 8.37
N HIS A 824 38.91 -65.39 7.13
CA HIS A 824 40.26 -65.05 6.66
C HIS A 824 40.54 -63.56 6.90
N THR A 825 41.76 -63.22 7.30
CA THR A 825 42.19 -61.84 7.58
C THR A 825 43.42 -61.50 6.77
N TYR A 826 43.44 -60.37 6.07
CA TYR A 826 44.51 -59.97 5.18
C TYR A 826 45.13 -58.64 5.61
N ASP A 827 46.45 -58.54 5.50
CA ASP A 827 47.21 -57.32 5.81
C ASP A 827 47.26 -56.39 4.60
N LEU A 828 46.53 -55.28 4.65
CA LEU A 828 46.47 -54.26 3.58
C LEU A 828 47.62 -53.24 3.66
N THR A 829 48.51 -53.36 4.64
CA THR A 829 49.72 -52.55 4.78
C THR A 829 50.94 -53.22 4.12
N ALA A 830 50.89 -54.54 3.98
CA ALA A 830 51.91 -55.32 3.29
C ALA A 830 51.89 -55.09 1.77
N THR A 831 53.03 -55.30 1.12
CA THR A 831 53.09 -55.34 -0.35
C THR A 831 52.48 -56.65 -0.85
N PRO A 832 51.55 -56.61 -1.82
CA PRO A 832 50.97 -57.83 -2.37
C PRO A 832 52.02 -58.76 -2.99
N VAL A 833 51.88 -60.06 -2.76
CA VAL A 833 52.71 -61.12 -3.35
C VAL A 833 51.93 -61.74 -4.50
N ALA A 834 52.49 -61.70 -5.72
CA ALA A 834 51.78 -62.11 -6.93
C ALA A 834 50.42 -61.42 -7.12
N GLY A 835 50.31 -60.15 -6.69
CA GLY A 835 49.08 -59.35 -6.77
C GLY A 835 48.10 -59.56 -5.61
N MET A 836 48.37 -60.50 -4.70
CA MET A 836 47.49 -60.84 -3.57
C MET A 836 48.01 -60.31 -2.24
N PHE A 837 47.13 -59.75 -1.41
CA PHE A 837 47.50 -59.38 -0.05
C PHE A 837 47.75 -60.63 0.82
N PRO A 838 48.79 -60.64 1.66
CA PRO A 838 49.12 -61.78 2.49
C PRO A 838 48.08 -61.97 3.61
N GLU A 839 47.76 -63.22 3.90
CA GLU A 839 46.91 -63.59 5.03
C GLU A 839 47.68 -63.46 6.36
N ILE A 840 47.00 -62.94 7.39
CA ILE A 840 47.47 -62.88 8.76
C ILE A 840 47.07 -64.21 9.44
N GLY A 841 48.06 -65.05 9.74
CA GLY A 841 47.81 -66.35 10.36
C GLY A 841 47.24 -67.39 9.37
N THR A 842 46.33 -68.25 9.84
CA THR A 842 45.75 -69.36 9.06
C THR A 842 44.22 -69.31 8.97
N GLY A 843 43.62 -68.14 9.23
CA GLY A 843 42.18 -67.97 9.41
C GLY A 843 41.72 -68.26 10.84
N THR A 844 40.56 -67.69 11.21
CA THR A 844 39.94 -67.80 12.53
C THR A 844 38.60 -68.52 12.45
N ASP A 845 38.40 -69.56 13.26
CA ASP A 845 37.10 -70.23 13.33
C ASP A 845 36.02 -69.30 13.89
N LEU A 846 34.88 -69.25 13.21
CA LEU A 846 33.70 -68.52 13.66
C LEU A 846 33.08 -69.22 14.86
N VAL A 847 32.69 -68.43 15.86
CA VAL A 847 32.00 -68.90 17.06
C VAL A 847 30.58 -69.44 16.82
N GLY A 848 30.07 -69.30 15.60
CA GLY A 848 28.79 -69.83 15.17
C GLY A 848 28.68 -69.89 13.65
N ASN A 849 27.60 -70.49 13.14
CA ASN A 849 27.35 -70.60 11.71
C ASN A 849 26.27 -69.59 11.27
N PRO A 850 26.63 -68.54 10.50
CA PRO A 850 25.67 -67.58 9.93
C PRO A 850 24.65 -68.23 8.98
N GLY A 851 24.98 -69.38 8.39
CA GLY A 851 24.18 -70.11 7.42
C GLY A 851 24.59 -69.85 5.97
N VAL A 852 23.99 -70.61 5.05
CA VAL A 852 24.17 -70.50 3.60
C VAL A 852 22.82 -70.15 2.97
N ALA A 853 22.86 -69.36 1.91
CA ALA A 853 21.69 -69.11 1.08
C ALA A 853 21.14 -70.43 0.49
N ALA A 854 19.83 -70.46 0.21
CA ALA A 854 19.28 -71.56 -0.59
C ALA A 854 19.94 -71.58 -1.98
N ALA A 855 20.17 -72.77 -2.55
CA ALA A 855 20.76 -72.91 -3.88
C ALA A 855 19.98 -72.11 -4.94
N GLY A 856 20.68 -71.37 -5.79
CA GLY A 856 20.08 -70.46 -6.78
C GLY A 856 19.45 -69.18 -6.23
N SER A 857 19.59 -68.90 -4.92
CA SER A 857 19.05 -67.68 -4.29
C SER A 857 20.15 -66.63 -4.10
N VAL A 858 19.85 -65.37 -4.43
CA VAL A 858 20.75 -64.21 -4.20
C VAL A 858 20.72 -63.75 -2.73
N ARG A 859 20.40 -64.64 -1.78
CA ARG A 859 20.34 -64.28 -0.35
C ARG A 859 21.76 -63.96 0.12
N THR A 860 21.91 -62.78 0.68
CA THR A 860 23.22 -62.22 1.02
C THR A 860 23.56 -62.38 2.49
N THR A 861 24.82 -62.67 2.78
CA THR A 861 25.42 -62.39 4.09
C THR A 861 25.89 -60.93 4.11
N ARG A 862 25.84 -60.29 5.28
CA ARG A 862 26.42 -58.96 5.50
C ARG A 862 27.47 -59.04 6.59
N ILE A 863 28.59 -58.34 6.38
CA ILE A 863 29.66 -58.22 7.35
C ILE A 863 29.85 -56.74 7.67
N LEU A 864 29.85 -56.40 8.96
CA LEU A 864 30.14 -55.07 9.45
C LEU A 864 31.26 -55.17 10.48
N VAL A 865 32.31 -54.34 10.35
CA VAL A 865 33.34 -54.18 11.38
C VAL A 865 32.91 -53.03 12.31
N SER A 866 33.05 -53.21 13.61
CA SER A 866 32.80 -52.14 14.59
C SER A 866 33.74 -50.94 14.35
N PRO A 867 33.32 -49.69 14.66
CA PRO A 867 34.11 -48.48 14.37
C PRO A 867 35.51 -48.45 15.00
N ASP A 868 35.74 -49.17 16.10
CA ASP A 868 37.04 -49.35 16.75
C ASP A 868 37.90 -50.44 16.11
N GLY A 869 37.34 -51.23 15.18
CA GLY A 869 38.02 -52.32 14.48
C GLY A 869 38.05 -53.65 15.25
N GLY A 870 37.53 -53.71 16.47
CA GLY A 870 37.71 -54.83 17.39
C GLY A 870 36.72 -56.00 17.22
N THR A 871 35.64 -55.86 16.45
CA THR A 871 34.62 -56.91 16.30
C THR A 871 33.99 -56.90 14.92
N LEU A 872 33.69 -58.09 14.41
CA LEU A 872 32.91 -58.31 13.20
C LEU A 872 31.51 -58.82 13.54
N PHE A 873 30.51 -58.24 12.89
CA PHE A 873 29.13 -58.71 12.90
C PHE A 873 28.84 -59.36 11.55
N ILE A 874 28.53 -60.66 11.54
CA ILE A 874 28.30 -61.45 10.33
C ILE A 874 26.86 -61.96 10.35
N ALA A 875 25.98 -61.34 9.59
CA ALA A 875 24.56 -61.73 9.51
C ALA A 875 24.31 -62.56 8.26
N GLY A 876 23.98 -63.83 8.46
CA GLY A 876 23.55 -64.76 7.41
C GLY A 876 22.07 -65.13 7.55
N PRO A 877 21.55 -66.02 6.69
CA PRO A 877 20.12 -66.39 6.70
C PRO A 877 19.69 -67.20 7.93
N THR A 878 20.63 -67.77 8.69
CA THR A 878 20.35 -68.63 9.85
C THR A 878 20.57 -67.89 11.17
N ALA A 879 21.68 -67.17 11.31
CA ALA A 879 22.04 -66.48 12.55
C ALA A 879 22.94 -65.25 12.29
N ILE A 880 23.14 -64.46 13.33
CA ILE A 880 24.10 -63.36 13.34
C ILE A 880 25.25 -63.75 14.25
N VAL A 881 26.49 -63.71 13.76
CA VAL A 881 27.68 -64.03 14.53
C VAL A 881 28.39 -62.74 14.94
N VAL A 882 28.68 -62.62 16.22
CA VAL A 882 29.54 -61.60 16.80
C VAL A 882 30.91 -62.23 17.00
N GLN A 883 31.88 -61.83 16.19
CA GLN A 883 33.21 -62.42 16.14
C GLN A 883 34.26 -61.37 16.55
N PRO A 884 35.02 -61.57 17.64
CA PRO A 884 36.17 -60.71 17.94
C PRO A 884 37.14 -60.68 16.77
N ALA A 885 37.65 -59.50 16.43
CA ALA A 885 38.64 -59.37 15.37
C ALA A 885 39.96 -60.04 15.82
N PRO A 886 40.60 -60.86 14.94
CA PRO A 886 41.79 -61.65 15.28
C PRO A 886 43.10 -60.86 15.38
#